data_AF-A0A9J7ZFS4-F1
#
_entry.id   AF-A0A9J7ZFS4-F1
#
_cell.length_a   1.000
_cell.length_b   1.000
_cell.length_c   1.000
_cell.angle_alpha   90.00
_cell.angle_beta   90.00
_cell.angle_gamma   90.00
#
_symmetry.space_group_name_H-M   'P 1'
#
loop_
_entity.id
_entity.type
_entity.pdbx_description
1 polymer ?
#
loop_
_entity_poly.entity_id
_entity_poly.type
_entity_poly.pdbx_seq_one_letter_code
_entity_poly.pdbx_strand_id
1 'polypeptide(L)'
;MKTEPYSLQMYMRASDKKVRHELEEKLRVSDNEMKEQEIKTLGPEGVKLNLVVCGSNRGLKSFISNLILKQSERRSEPSSECVRRDVELHGRLISLVELPALFNTQLSEEEVMRQTFHCVSLCHPGVHVFIIIIPDAPINNEDKAEIEEIQRIFSSRINKHIMILIKQNSEHQTAELNEETQTVIERFGGRHHFIDLNTQVSVLMEKLEQIIEENSGVCFSTETLMETQMEKLKKFEQMKRKIHSLETWFQSQDSRETEGELRIVLLGKTGIGKSSTGNTILGREAFKAETSHESITKVCQRDKAKINGRHITVIDTPGLFDTELSNEVIQREIRNCIHMILPGPHVFIIVINLGHRFTQEEATSVQIIQEMFGENSLLYTMVLFTRGDDLKNKTIEEFLGNPGSALMKLIESCGNRYHVFNNKETGDRTQVTDLLQKIDNMVKENGESYYSCKMFREMEREIQEQQKKILMEKVEQLNREKEEMMNKHEEEKKIREKEFREREEQYKRDIKDTEEQERKTREEMKREREEWEKQKQQERQKRDEEDERRRKKEQAMWDEYNQRLQQEKERMNMMMEEERQNYDKERKRREEEDERRRKIEKETWDEYYKKFKHDRERRYREKEELQIKHEEERERMKKMMEEERQKCDKERKRREEEFREREEQYKTDIKYIEDQERKIREELKREREEWEKQKQQERQREEEEKEACRFIELHMETLEIQHAN
;
A
#
# COMPACT_ATOMS: atom_id res chain seq x y z
N MET A 1 -6.83 47.59 -6.93
CA MET A 1 -7.78 46.95 -6.00
C MET A 1 -7.07 45.75 -5.40
N LYS A 2 -6.89 45.74 -4.08
CA LYS A 2 -6.30 44.63 -3.32
C LYS A 2 -7.35 43.51 -3.25
N THR A 3 -7.01 42.30 -3.67
CA THR A 3 -7.82 41.10 -3.43
C THR A 3 -7.05 40.23 -2.45
N GLU A 4 -7.60 40.14 -1.24
CA GLU A 4 -7.12 39.27 -0.16
C GLU A 4 -7.26 37.78 -0.56
N PRO A 5 -6.40 36.89 -0.04
CA PRO A 5 -6.58 35.45 -0.21
C PRO A 5 -7.66 34.95 0.76
N TYR A 6 -8.67 34.33 0.18
CA TYR A 6 -9.81 33.69 0.83
C TYR A 6 -9.38 32.76 1.98
N SER A 7 -9.89 32.99 3.19
CA SER A 7 -9.64 32.13 4.35
C SER A 7 -10.51 30.87 4.32
N LEU A 8 -9.95 29.75 4.79
CA LEU A 8 -10.60 28.43 4.91
C LEU A 8 -11.94 28.45 5.68
N GLN A 9 -12.25 29.52 6.42
CA GLN A 9 -13.51 29.65 7.16
C GLN A 9 -14.74 29.80 6.25
N MET A 10 -14.59 30.25 4.99
CA MET A 10 -15.70 30.27 4.02
C MET A 10 -16.04 28.88 3.47
N TYR A 11 -15.09 27.94 3.44
CA TYR A 11 -15.31 26.57 2.95
C TYR A 11 -16.18 25.71 3.88
N MET A 12 -16.36 26.17 5.13
CA MET A 12 -17.17 25.47 6.14
C MET A 12 -18.63 25.92 6.16
N ARG A 13 -19.03 26.92 5.36
CA ARG A 13 -20.43 27.39 5.28
C ARG A 13 -20.90 27.56 3.84
N ALA A 14 -21.15 26.46 3.15
CA ALA A 14 -22.17 26.42 2.09
C ALA A 14 -22.54 24.96 1.81
N SER A 15 -23.83 24.68 1.94
CA SER A 15 -24.47 23.43 1.60
C SER A 15 -24.44 23.22 0.08
N ASP A 16 -23.76 22.18 -0.41
CA ASP A 16 -24.31 21.39 -1.52
C ASP A 16 -23.65 20.02 -1.65
N LYS A 17 -24.31 19.00 -1.09
CA LYS A 17 -23.91 17.58 -1.20
C LYS A 17 -23.95 17.08 -2.66
N LYS A 18 -24.66 17.79 -3.54
CA LYS A 18 -24.86 17.39 -4.94
C LYS A 18 -23.65 17.68 -5.82
N VAL A 19 -22.96 18.80 -5.59
CA VAL A 19 -21.76 19.20 -6.36
C VAL A 19 -20.54 18.37 -5.98
N ARG A 20 -20.41 17.97 -4.71
CA ARG A 20 -19.34 17.04 -4.27
C ARG A 20 -19.47 15.66 -4.91
N HIS A 21 -20.67 15.09 -4.96
CA HIS A 21 -20.88 13.77 -5.54
C HIS A 21 -20.69 13.77 -7.07
N GLU A 22 -21.08 14.84 -7.77
CA GLU A 22 -20.85 14.96 -9.22
C GLU A 22 -19.39 15.23 -9.59
N LEU A 23 -18.62 15.96 -8.75
CA LEU A 23 -17.18 16.11 -8.95
C LEU A 23 -16.41 14.83 -8.60
N GLU A 24 -16.78 14.14 -7.52
CA GLU A 24 -16.18 12.88 -7.10
C GLU A 24 -16.44 11.76 -8.12
N GLU A 25 -17.62 11.67 -8.73
CA GLU A 25 -17.88 10.73 -9.83
C GLU A 25 -17.09 11.09 -11.10
N LYS A 26 -17.01 12.38 -11.47
CA LYS A 26 -16.25 12.78 -12.67
C LYS A 26 -14.74 12.58 -12.52
N LEU A 27 -14.20 12.77 -11.31
CA LEU A 27 -12.80 12.44 -11.00
C LEU A 27 -12.57 10.92 -10.97
N ARG A 28 -13.51 10.13 -10.42
CA ARG A 28 -13.42 8.65 -10.42
C ARG A 28 -13.47 8.05 -11.83
N VAL A 29 -14.30 8.59 -12.71
CA VAL A 29 -14.41 8.13 -14.10
C VAL A 29 -13.13 8.48 -14.88
N SER A 30 -12.60 9.69 -14.70
CA SER A 30 -11.34 10.11 -15.34
C SER A 30 -10.11 9.34 -14.84
N ASP A 31 -10.05 9.00 -13.55
CA ASP A 31 -8.95 8.19 -12.98
C ASP A 31 -9.04 6.72 -13.37
N ASN A 32 -10.24 6.17 -13.55
CA ASN A 32 -10.43 4.81 -14.06
C ASN A 32 -10.15 4.70 -15.57
N GLU A 33 -10.48 5.73 -16.36
CA GLU A 33 -10.15 5.78 -17.79
C GLU A 33 -8.64 5.90 -18.03
N MET A 34 -7.89 6.61 -17.17
CA MET A 34 -6.42 6.62 -17.23
C MET A 34 -5.81 5.28 -16.77
N LYS A 35 -6.34 4.66 -15.72
CA LYS A 35 -5.87 3.35 -15.24
C LYS A 35 -6.14 2.23 -16.24
N GLU A 36 -7.27 2.25 -16.95
CA GLU A 36 -7.56 1.28 -18.02
C GLU A 36 -6.67 1.47 -19.27
N GLN A 37 -6.19 2.69 -19.54
CA GLN A 37 -5.25 2.96 -20.63
C GLN A 37 -3.81 2.52 -20.28
N GLU A 38 -3.38 2.64 -19.02
CA GLU A 38 -2.10 2.10 -18.56
C GLU A 38 -2.08 0.57 -18.46
N ILE A 39 -3.20 -0.06 -18.06
CA ILE A 39 -3.29 -1.54 -17.95
C ILE A 39 -3.37 -2.22 -19.33
N LYS A 40 -3.84 -1.53 -20.38
CA LYS A 40 -3.93 -2.08 -21.74
C LYS A 40 -2.61 -2.08 -22.53
N THR A 41 -1.53 -1.49 -22.01
CA THR A 41 -0.25 -1.36 -22.73
C THR A 41 0.88 -2.27 -22.25
N LEU A 42 0.73 -2.97 -21.13
CA LEU A 42 1.76 -3.90 -20.62
C LEU A 42 1.12 -5.23 -20.22
N GLY A 43 1.59 -6.32 -20.83
CA GLY A 43 1.25 -7.67 -20.39
C GLY A 43 1.70 -7.94 -18.94
N PRO A 44 1.28 -9.07 -18.35
CA PRO A 44 1.56 -9.43 -16.94
C PRO A 44 3.07 -9.51 -16.59
N GLU A 45 3.95 -9.58 -17.58
CA GLU A 45 5.42 -9.58 -17.43
C GLU A 45 6.01 -8.17 -17.18
N GLY A 46 5.22 -7.09 -17.26
CA GLY A 46 5.72 -5.70 -17.16
C GLY A 46 5.42 -4.94 -15.88
N VAL A 47 4.67 -5.50 -14.92
CA VAL A 47 4.20 -4.76 -13.73
C VAL A 47 5.18 -4.91 -12.56
N LYS A 48 5.73 -3.77 -12.13
CA LYS A 48 6.65 -3.64 -10.98
C LYS A 48 5.99 -4.15 -9.69
N LEU A 49 6.67 -5.07 -9.02
CA LEU A 49 6.22 -5.68 -7.76
C LEU A 49 6.79 -4.93 -6.55
N ASN A 50 5.95 -4.42 -5.66
CA ASN A 50 6.38 -3.75 -4.43
C ASN A 50 6.16 -4.64 -3.20
N LEU A 51 7.24 -4.97 -2.50
CA LEU A 51 7.27 -5.84 -1.32
C LEU A 51 7.77 -5.06 -0.10
N VAL A 52 7.16 -5.29 1.06
CA VAL A 52 7.61 -4.72 2.33
C VAL A 52 7.98 -5.84 3.29
N VAL A 53 9.16 -5.79 3.91
CA VAL A 53 9.57 -6.75 4.94
C VAL A 53 9.36 -6.14 6.33
N CYS A 54 8.63 -6.85 7.18
CA CYS A 54 8.23 -6.44 8.53
C CYS A 54 8.76 -7.42 9.59
N GLY A 55 8.89 -6.93 10.82
CA GLY A 55 9.29 -7.74 11.98
C GLY A 55 10.29 -7.04 12.91
N SER A 56 10.34 -7.51 14.14
CA SER A 56 11.23 -7.11 15.24
C SER A 56 12.66 -7.61 15.01
N ASN A 57 12.83 -8.84 14.52
CA ASN A 57 14.13 -9.48 14.39
C ASN A 57 14.89 -9.01 13.13
N ARG A 58 15.91 -8.18 13.34
CA ARG A 58 16.79 -7.66 12.27
C ARG A 58 17.48 -8.76 11.46
N GLY A 59 17.98 -9.81 12.11
CA GLY A 59 18.69 -10.89 11.43
C GLY A 59 17.78 -11.65 10.45
N LEU A 60 16.53 -11.87 10.83
CA LEU A 60 15.53 -12.48 9.96
C LEU A 60 15.14 -11.57 8.79
N LYS A 61 14.94 -10.27 9.03
CA LYS A 61 14.67 -9.31 7.94
C LYS A 61 15.81 -9.27 6.92
N SER A 62 17.06 -9.17 7.40
CA SER A 62 18.23 -9.18 6.53
C SER A 62 18.40 -10.50 5.77
N PHE A 63 18.03 -11.64 6.37
CA PHE A 63 18.04 -12.94 5.69
C PHE A 63 17.12 -12.94 4.46
N ILE A 64 15.86 -12.50 4.59
CA ILE A 64 14.92 -12.42 3.46
C ILE A 64 15.37 -11.40 2.42
N SER A 65 15.84 -10.23 2.86
CA SER A 65 16.35 -9.23 1.93
C SER A 65 17.53 -9.74 1.11
N ASN A 66 18.48 -10.43 1.72
CA ASN A 66 19.62 -11.01 1.01
C ASN A 66 19.20 -12.13 0.06
N LEU A 67 18.23 -12.95 0.47
CA LEU A 67 17.67 -14.02 -0.37
C LEU A 67 17.03 -13.46 -1.65
N ILE A 68 16.23 -12.40 -1.54
CA ILE A 68 15.58 -11.73 -2.68
C ILE A 68 16.60 -10.96 -3.52
N LEU A 69 17.57 -10.27 -2.90
CA LEU A 69 18.54 -9.41 -3.60
C LEU A 69 19.72 -10.19 -4.22
N LYS A 70 19.89 -11.49 -3.94
CA LYS A 70 21.03 -12.32 -4.35
C LYS A 70 22.42 -11.73 -4.00
N GLN A 71 22.53 -11.01 -2.88
CA GLN A 71 23.80 -10.44 -2.41
C GLN A 71 24.35 -11.20 -1.20
N SER A 72 25.65 -11.49 -1.21
CA SER A 72 26.38 -12.02 -0.05
C SER A 72 26.73 -10.90 0.93
N GLU A 73 26.28 -11.04 2.18
CA GLU A 73 26.64 -10.26 3.38
C GLU A 73 27.45 -8.98 3.14
N ARG A 74 26.75 -7.87 2.84
CA ARG A 74 27.21 -6.56 3.32
C ARG A 74 26.46 -6.27 4.60
N ARG A 75 27.20 -6.05 5.70
CA ARG A 75 26.63 -5.49 6.93
C ARG A 75 26.06 -4.13 6.58
N SER A 76 24.75 -4.05 6.37
CA SER A 76 24.04 -2.78 6.37
C SER A 76 24.20 -2.17 7.76
N GLU A 77 24.58 -0.90 7.83
CA GLU A 77 24.51 -0.13 9.08
C GLU A 77 23.04 -0.03 9.54
N PRO A 78 22.76 0.06 10.84
CA PRO A 78 21.40 0.24 11.32
C PRO A 78 20.86 1.60 10.84
N SER A 79 19.90 1.60 9.90
CA SER A 79 19.11 2.79 9.62
C SER A 79 17.84 2.74 10.47
N SER A 80 17.51 3.87 11.10
CA SER A 80 16.20 4.13 11.71
C SER A 80 15.13 4.47 10.65
N GLU A 81 15.51 4.45 9.37
CA GLU A 81 14.68 4.84 8.22
C GLU A 81 14.41 3.67 7.28
N CYS A 82 13.25 3.71 6.60
CA CYS A 82 12.86 2.75 5.57
C CYS A 82 13.83 2.79 4.39
N VAL A 83 14.40 1.63 4.03
CA VAL A 83 15.33 1.54 2.90
C VAL A 83 14.66 0.81 1.74
N ARG A 84 14.53 1.49 0.60
CA ARG A 84 14.07 0.89 -0.66
C ARG A 84 15.25 0.39 -1.49
N ARG A 85 15.12 -0.83 -2.03
CA ARG A 85 16.07 -1.42 -2.99
C ARG A 85 15.29 -2.03 -4.15
N ASP A 86 15.67 -1.67 -5.37
CA ASP A 86 15.07 -2.20 -6.58
C ASP A 86 15.97 -3.32 -7.16
N VAL A 87 15.38 -4.45 -7.54
CA VAL A 87 16.08 -5.62 -8.11
C VAL A 87 15.27 -6.21 -9.25
N GLU A 88 15.95 -6.70 -10.29
CA GLU A 88 15.32 -7.43 -11.38
C GLU A 88 15.50 -8.94 -11.15
N LEU A 89 14.39 -9.67 -11.00
CA LEU A 89 14.37 -11.12 -10.80
C LEU A 89 13.44 -11.77 -11.82
N HIS A 90 13.97 -12.72 -12.60
CA HIS A 90 13.21 -13.47 -13.61
C HIS A 90 12.43 -12.58 -14.60
N GLY A 91 13.03 -11.44 -15.02
CA GLY A 91 12.41 -10.49 -15.94
C GLY A 91 11.40 -9.53 -15.29
N ARG A 92 11.22 -9.59 -13.96
CA ARG A 92 10.29 -8.73 -13.22
C ARG A 92 11.05 -7.76 -12.31
N LEU A 93 10.65 -6.49 -12.33
CA LEU A 93 11.20 -5.46 -11.45
C LEU A 93 10.53 -5.54 -10.07
N ILE A 94 11.32 -5.74 -9.02
CA ILE A 94 10.86 -5.84 -7.63
C ILE A 94 11.46 -4.67 -6.83
N SER A 95 10.60 -3.93 -6.12
CA SER A 95 10.99 -2.94 -5.12
C SER A 95 10.78 -3.53 -3.74
N LEU A 96 11.87 -3.80 -3.03
CA LEU A 96 11.86 -4.28 -1.66
C LEU A 96 12.09 -3.11 -0.69
N VAL A 97 11.20 -2.94 0.28
CA VAL A 97 11.33 -1.94 1.34
C VAL A 97 11.38 -2.63 2.70
N GLU A 98 12.39 -2.34 3.50
CA GLU A 98 12.45 -2.83 4.89
C GLU A 98 11.77 -1.84 5.82
N LEU A 99 10.74 -2.29 6.54
CA LEU A 99 10.11 -1.51 7.61
C LEU A 99 10.93 -1.68 8.90
N PRO A 100 11.32 -0.58 9.58
CA PRO A 100 11.87 -0.63 10.92
C PRO A 100 10.95 -1.39 11.88
N ALA A 101 11.50 -1.92 12.98
CA ALA A 101 10.64 -2.43 14.04
C ALA A 101 9.77 -1.26 14.55
N LEU A 102 8.51 -1.52 14.88
CA LEU A 102 7.56 -0.50 15.34
C LEU A 102 7.37 -0.57 16.86
N PHE A 103 7.52 -1.76 17.44
CA PHE A 103 7.40 -2.02 18.87
C PHE A 103 8.75 -1.90 19.60
N ASN A 104 8.71 -1.47 20.87
CA ASN A 104 9.87 -1.29 21.75
C ASN A 104 10.99 -0.41 21.15
N THR A 105 10.60 0.52 20.27
CA THR A 105 11.52 1.50 19.71
C THR A 105 11.67 2.67 20.67
N GLN A 106 12.82 3.35 20.67
CA GLN A 106 12.94 4.66 21.34
C GLN A 106 12.21 5.77 20.55
N LEU A 107 11.39 5.41 19.56
CA LEU A 107 10.71 6.32 18.66
C LEU A 107 9.34 6.70 19.25
N SER A 108 8.93 7.95 19.04
CA SER A 108 7.59 8.40 19.41
C SER A 108 6.54 7.75 18.49
N GLU A 109 5.28 7.72 18.92
CA GLU A 109 4.17 7.23 18.08
C GLU A 109 4.07 7.99 16.74
N GLU A 110 4.48 9.26 16.70
CA GLU A 110 4.57 10.04 15.47
C GLU A 110 5.63 9.49 14.51
N GLU A 111 6.79 9.14 15.04
CA GLU A 111 7.88 8.65 14.21
C GLU A 111 7.56 7.25 13.68
N VAL A 112 6.92 6.41 14.50
CA VAL A 112 6.35 5.13 14.06
C VAL A 112 5.36 5.32 12.90
N MET A 113 4.45 6.30 13.02
CA MET A 113 3.50 6.63 11.96
C MET A 113 4.17 7.24 10.72
N ARG A 114 5.21 8.07 10.90
CA ARG A 114 5.98 8.68 9.81
C ARG A 114 6.73 7.62 9.02
N GLN A 115 7.41 6.69 9.70
CA GLN A 115 8.10 5.56 9.07
C GLN A 115 7.12 4.66 8.33
N THR A 116 5.98 4.36 8.94
CA THR A 116 4.91 3.56 8.31
C THR A 116 4.39 4.23 7.03
N PHE A 117 4.06 5.53 7.09
CA PHE A 117 3.58 6.27 5.93
C PHE A 117 4.64 6.37 4.84
N HIS A 118 5.89 6.64 5.25
CA HIS A 118 7.02 6.71 4.35
C HIS A 118 7.21 5.38 3.62
N CYS A 119 7.19 4.25 4.34
CA CYS A 119 7.29 2.90 3.78
C CYS A 119 6.27 2.65 2.65
N VAL A 120 4.99 2.95 2.90
CA VAL A 120 3.93 2.76 1.90
C VAL A 120 4.10 3.73 0.72
N SER A 121 4.49 4.99 0.99
CA SER A 121 4.68 6.00 -0.05
C SER A 121 5.85 5.71 -1.01
N LEU A 122 6.87 4.99 -0.53
CA LEU A 122 8.00 4.54 -1.37
C LEU A 122 7.58 3.49 -2.40
N CYS A 123 6.42 2.87 -2.20
CA CYS A 123 5.88 1.75 -2.99
C CYS A 123 4.73 2.21 -3.91
N HIS A 124 4.93 3.13 -4.86
CA HIS A 124 3.87 3.50 -5.82
C HIS A 124 3.59 2.35 -6.83
N PRO A 125 2.31 1.99 -7.15
CA PRO A 125 1.04 2.58 -6.69
C PRO A 125 0.58 2.14 -5.27
N GLY A 126 1.12 1.04 -4.75
CA GLY A 126 0.96 0.60 -3.37
C GLY A 126 1.85 -0.61 -3.05
N VAL A 127 1.78 -1.11 -1.83
CA VAL A 127 2.45 -2.34 -1.41
C VAL A 127 1.62 -3.54 -1.87
N HIS A 128 2.23 -4.46 -2.62
CA HIS A 128 1.51 -5.65 -3.10
C HIS A 128 1.48 -6.72 -2.02
N VAL A 129 2.62 -6.97 -1.36
CA VAL A 129 2.74 -7.97 -0.28
C VAL A 129 3.62 -7.43 0.85
N PHE A 130 3.17 -7.63 2.08
CA PHE A 130 3.92 -7.47 3.32
C PHE A 130 4.41 -8.85 3.78
N ILE A 131 5.70 -8.97 4.05
CA ILE A 131 6.35 -10.22 4.43
C ILE A 131 6.75 -10.11 5.89
N ILE A 132 6.18 -10.96 6.74
CA ILE A 132 6.60 -11.08 8.15
C ILE A 132 7.40 -12.37 8.27
N ILE A 133 8.65 -12.28 8.75
CA ILE A 133 9.47 -13.47 8.99
C ILE A 133 9.57 -13.78 10.49
N ILE A 134 9.26 -15.01 10.85
CA ILE A 134 9.33 -15.55 12.21
C ILE A 134 10.22 -16.80 12.24
N PRO A 135 10.91 -17.09 13.37
CA PRO A 135 11.66 -18.33 13.51
C PRO A 135 10.71 -19.52 13.65
N ASP A 136 11.17 -20.72 13.28
CA ASP A 136 10.51 -22.00 13.62
C ASP A 136 10.75 -22.34 15.11
N ALA A 137 10.18 -21.50 15.97
CA ALA A 137 10.26 -21.56 17.43
C ALA A 137 9.05 -20.80 18.03
N PRO A 138 8.74 -20.97 19.33
CA PRO A 138 7.72 -20.16 19.99
C PRO A 138 7.98 -18.66 19.81
N ILE A 139 6.92 -17.92 19.43
CA ILE A 139 6.99 -16.48 19.17
C ILE A 139 7.26 -15.76 20.50
N ASN A 140 8.32 -14.95 20.55
CA ASN A 140 8.63 -14.20 21.77
C ASN A 140 7.65 -13.01 21.96
N ASN A 141 7.61 -12.43 23.16
CA ASN A 141 6.71 -11.32 23.47
C ASN A 141 6.96 -10.06 22.62
N GLU A 142 8.20 -9.84 22.16
CA GLU A 142 8.57 -8.69 21.34
C GLU A 142 8.04 -8.83 19.90
N ASP A 143 8.19 -10.01 19.30
CA ASP A 143 7.64 -10.37 18.00
C ASP A 143 6.10 -10.30 18.03
N LYS A 144 5.48 -10.76 19.11
CA LYS A 144 4.03 -10.69 19.30
C LYS A 144 3.53 -9.25 19.34
N ALA A 145 4.21 -8.40 20.11
CA ALA A 145 3.83 -7.01 20.24
C ALA A 145 4.12 -6.20 18.97
N GLU A 146 5.18 -6.51 18.23
CA GLU A 146 5.44 -5.96 16.89
C GLU A 146 4.28 -6.27 15.94
N ILE A 147 3.82 -7.53 15.92
CA ILE A 147 2.70 -7.98 15.10
C ILE A 147 1.40 -7.25 15.48
N GLU A 148 1.13 -7.09 16.78
CA GLU A 148 -0.02 -6.33 17.27
C GLU A 148 0.04 -4.87 16.85
N GLU A 149 1.24 -4.26 16.89
CA GLU A 149 1.46 -2.88 16.50
C GLU A 149 1.26 -2.65 14.99
N ILE A 150 1.77 -3.56 14.15
CA ILE A 150 1.49 -3.55 12.70
C ILE A 150 -0.02 -3.59 12.46
N GLN A 151 -0.75 -4.47 13.15
CA GLN A 151 -2.18 -4.58 12.96
C GLN A 151 -2.95 -3.38 13.50
N ARG A 152 -2.46 -2.76 14.59
CA ARG A 152 -2.98 -1.50 15.12
C ARG A 152 -2.86 -0.38 14.10
N ILE A 153 -1.71 -0.25 13.45
CA ILE A 153 -1.42 0.84 12.51
C ILE A 153 -2.17 0.65 11.19
N PHE A 154 -2.02 -0.52 10.55
CA PHE A 154 -2.52 -0.77 9.21
C PHE A 154 -3.95 -1.34 9.16
N SER A 155 -4.55 -1.65 10.32
CA SER A 155 -5.87 -2.27 10.49
C SER A 155 -5.98 -3.67 9.89
N SER A 156 -7.16 -4.31 9.96
CA SER A 156 -7.42 -5.61 9.32
C SER A 156 -7.30 -5.58 7.80
N ARG A 157 -7.26 -4.40 7.16
CA ARG A 157 -7.11 -4.28 5.70
C ARG A 157 -5.77 -4.82 5.19
N ILE A 158 -4.72 -4.78 6.02
CA ILE A 158 -3.41 -5.33 5.65
C ILE A 158 -3.40 -6.86 5.58
N ASN A 159 -4.33 -7.53 6.26
CA ASN A 159 -4.34 -8.99 6.37
C ASN A 159 -4.33 -9.68 5.00
N LYS A 160 -5.05 -9.12 4.01
CA LYS A 160 -5.09 -9.63 2.63
C LYS A 160 -3.78 -9.47 1.87
N HIS A 161 -2.88 -8.63 2.34
CA HIS A 161 -1.58 -8.39 1.74
C HIS A 161 -0.43 -9.04 2.52
N ILE A 162 -0.67 -9.76 3.62
CA ILE A 162 0.40 -10.37 4.43
C ILE A 162 0.72 -11.81 3.99
N MET A 163 2.01 -12.13 3.93
CA MET A 163 2.57 -13.47 3.88
C MET A 163 3.51 -13.68 5.07
N ILE A 164 3.33 -14.76 5.82
CA ILE A 164 4.22 -15.13 6.93
C ILE A 164 5.26 -16.14 6.44
N LEU A 165 6.54 -15.85 6.65
CA LEU A 165 7.65 -16.76 6.37
C LEU A 165 8.18 -17.36 7.66
N ILE A 166 8.33 -18.68 7.69
CA ILE A 166 8.77 -19.41 8.88
C ILE A 166 10.16 -19.98 8.60
N LYS A 167 11.17 -19.44 9.29
CA LYS A 167 12.56 -19.84 9.08
C LYS A 167 12.88 -21.14 9.82
N GLN A 168 13.09 -22.21 9.06
CA GLN A 168 13.51 -23.51 9.60
C GLN A 168 15.03 -23.58 9.81
N ASN A 169 15.45 -24.29 10.85
CA ASN A 169 16.85 -24.65 11.07
C ASN A 169 17.06 -26.10 10.63
N SER A 170 18.16 -26.38 9.93
CA SER A 170 18.46 -27.67 9.29
C SER A 170 18.57 -28.88 10.25
N GLU A 171 18.52 -28.66 11.57
CA GLU A 171 18.70 -29.68 12.60
C GLU A 171 17.37 -30.16 13.23
N HIS A 172 16.27 -29.42 13.06
CA HIS A 172 14.95 -29.79 13.60
C HIS A 172 13.84 -29.44 12.60
N GLN A 173 13.48 -30.40 11.74
CA GLN A 173 12.28 -30.30 10.91
C GLN A 173 11.09 -30.85 11.69
N THR A 174 10.35 -29.99 12.37
CA THR A 174 9.03 -30.34 12.91
C THR A 174 7.97 -29.84 11.94
N ALA A 175 7.13 -30.75 11.44
CA ALA A 175 6.02 -30.40 10.54
C ALA A 175 4.84 -29.73 11.28
N GLU A 176 4.86 -29.75 12.62
CA GLU A 176 3.81 -29.18 13.48
C GLU A 176 4.23 -27.81 13.99
N LEU A 177 3.42 -26.80 13.67
CA LEU A 177 3.54 -25.46 14.20
C LEU A 177 3.02 -25.42 15.65
N ASN A 178 3.67 -24.62 16.50
CA ASN A 178 3.11 -24.30 17.81
C ASN A 178 1.74 -23.62 17.66
N GLU A 179 0.78 -23.94 18.54
CA GLU A 179 -0.56 -23.32 18.62
C GLU A 179 -0.50 -21.78 18.60
N GLU A 180 0.49 -21.17 19.27
CA GLU A 180 0.67 -19.72 19.27
C GLU A 180 1.02 -19.17 17.89
N THR A 181 1.93 -19.84 17.18
CA THR A 181 2.33 -19.48 15.81
C THR A 181 1.16 -19.67 14.84
N GLN A 182 0.39 -20.75 15.02
CA GLN A 182 -0.79 -21.03 14.22
C GLN A 182 -1.88 -19.96 14.41
N THR A 183 -2.10 -19.51 15.65
CA THR A 183 -3.04 -18.42 15.97
C THR A 183 -2.66 -17.11 15.27
N VAL A 184 -1.37 -16.77 15.24
CA VAL A 184 -0.87 -15.60 14.51
C VAL A 184 -1.11 -15.73 13.00
N ILE A 185 -0.84 -16.92 12.45
CA ILE A 185 -1.04 -17.19 11.02
C ILE A 185 -2.52 -17.05 10.63
N GLU A 186 -3.43 -17.62 11.42
CA GLU A 186 -4.88 -17.51 11.21
C GLU A 186 -5.35 -16.04 11.26
N ARG A 187 -4.78 -15.24 12.16
CA ARG A 187 -5.08 -13.81 12.30
C ARG A 187 -4.77 -12.99 11.04
N PHE A 188 -3.85 -13.45 10.20
CA PHE A 188 -3.48 -12.85 8.90
C PHE A 188 -3.99 -13.64 7.69
N GLY A 189 -5.01 -14.48 7.88
CA GLY A 189 -5.67 -15.19 6.78
C GLY A 189 -4.99 -16.49 6.37
N GLY A 190 -4.15 -17.07 7.23
CA GLY A 190 -3.65 -18.45 7.08
C GLY A 190 -2.42 -18.61 6.18
N ARG A 191 -1.99 -17.55 5.49
CA ARG A 191 -0.97 -17.64 4.44
C ARG A 191 0.44 -17.62 5.02
N HIS A 192 1.09 -18.78 4.96
CA HIS A 192 2.46 -18.96 5.42
C HIS A 192 3.27 -19.86 4.49
N HIS A 193 4.59 -19.72 4.55
CA HIS A 193 5.53 -20.59 3.82
C HIS A 193 6.79 -20.84 4.66
N PHE A 194 7.26 -22.08 4.66
CA PHE A 194 8.51 -22.45 5.31
C PHE A 194 9.71 -22.10 4.43
N ILE A 195 10.76 -21.57 5.04
CA ILE A 195 11.97 -21.17 4.32
C ILE A 195 13.23 -21.63 5.07
N ASP A 196 14.19 -22.13 4.32
CA ASP A 196 15.50 -22.57 4.80
C ASP A 196 16.63 -21.93 3.96
N LEU A 197 17.88 -22.27 4.28
CA LEU A 197 19.06 -21.77 3.55
C LEU A 197 19.16 -22.26 2.10
N ASN A 198 18.42 -23.31 1.74
CA ASN A 198 18.45 -23.95 0.43
C ASN A 198 17.23 -23.59 -0.44
N THR A 199 16.30 -22.80 0.11
CA THR A 199 15.05 -22.49 -0.56
C THR A 199 15.32 -21.63 -1.80
N GLN A 200 14.84 -22.10 -2.94
CA GLN A 200 14.99 -21.37 -4.19
C GLN A 200 14.06 -20.15 -4.22
N VAL A 201 14.60 -19.01 -4.64
CA VAL A 201 13.85 -17.75 -4.78
C VAL A 201 12.64 -17.91 -5.71
N SER A 202 12.72 -18.80 -6.70
CA SER A 202 11.61 -19.12 -7.61
C SER A 202 10.36 -19.61 -6.88
N VAL A 203 10.51 -20.45 -5.84
CA VAL A 203 9.38 -20.98 -5.04
C VAL A 203 8.72 -19.86 -4.24
N LEU A 204 9.52 -18.97 -3.66
CA LEU A 204 9.02 -17.79 -2.94
C LEU A 204 8.25 -16.85 -3.88
N MET A 205 8.76 -16.63 -5.09
CA MET A 205 8.12 -15.78 -6.10
C MET A 205 6.76 -16.33 -6.54
N GLU A 206 6.65 -17.63 -6.77
CA GLU A 206 5.37 -18.28 -7.11
C GLU A 206 4.30 -18.03 -6.04
N LYS A 207 4.68 -18.12 -4.76
CA LYS A 207 3.77 -17.83 -3.63
C LYS A 207 3.39 -16.35 -3.52
N LEU A 208 4.32 -15.44 -3.80
CA LEU A 208 4.02 -14.01 -3.85
C LEU A 208 3.05 -13.68 -4.99
N GLU A 209 3.22 -14.31 -6.16
CA GLU A 209 2.34 -14.13 -7.32
C GLU A 209 0.92 -14.63 -7.05
N GLN A 210 0.79 -15.77 -6.37
CA GLN A 210 -0.50 -16.28 -5.93
C GLN A 210 -1.28 -15.26 -5.09
N ILE A 211 -0.61 -14.58 -4.14
CA ILE A 211 -1.25 -13.56 -3.29
C ILE A 211 -1.71 -12.35 -4.10
N ILE A 212 -0.95 -11.96 -5.12
CA ILE A 212 -1.30 -10.82 -5.99
C ILE A 212 -2.54 -11.19 -6.82
N GLU A 213 -2.57 -12.40 -7.36
CA GLU A 213 -3.70 -12.92 -8.14
C GLU A 213 -4.97 -13.05 -7.27
N GLU A 214 -4.85 -13.61 -6.06
CA GLU A 214 -5.93 -13.67 -5.05
C GLU A 214 -6.50 -12.27 -4.73
N ASN A 215 -5.64 -11.25 -4.73
CA ASN A 215 -6.02 -9.86 -4.51
C ASN A 215 -6.42 -9.11 -5.78
N SER A 216 -6.53 -9.78 -6.94
CA SER A 216 -6.85 -9.17 -8.24
C SER A 216 -5.90 -8.01 -8.61
N GLY A 217 -4.64 -8.08 -8.19
CA GLY A 217 -3.63 -7.04 -8.42
C GLY A 217 -3.81 -5.77 -7.57
N VAL A 218 -4.79 -5.72 -6.66
CA VAL A 218 -4.99 -4.58 -5.76
C VAL A 218 -3.83 -4.50 -4.76
N CYS A 219 -3.27 -3.30 -4.60
CA CYS A 219 -2.19 -3.03 -3.67
C CYS A 219 -2.66 -2.18 -2.47
N PHE A 220 -2.00 -2.35 -1.33
CA PHE A 220 -2.23 -1.54 -0.15
C PHE A 220 -1.60 -0.16 -0.34
N SER A 221 -2.45 0.84 -0.62
CA SER A 221 -2.02 2.19 -1.00
C SER A 221 -1.94 3.14 0.20
N THR A 222 -1.29 4.28 0.00
CA THR A 222 -1.31 5.40 0.94
C THR A 222 -2.74 5.89 1.22
N GLU A 223 -3.62 5.86 0.22
CA GLU A 223 -5.04 6.17 0.38
C GLU A 223 -5.73 5.17 1.30
N THR A 224 -5.48 3.86 1.13
CA THR A 224 -5.99 2.81 2.02
C THR A 224 -5.54 3.06 3.46
N LEU A 225 -4.27 3.44 3.65
CA LEU A 225 -3.75 3.79 4.97
C LEU A 225 -4.49 5.02 5.55
N MET A 226 -4.73 6.08 4.77
CA MET A 226 -5.46 7.26 5.23
C MET A 226 -6.93 6.96 5.57
N GLU A 227 -7.62 6.16 4.75
CA GLU A 227 -8.99 5.71 5.01
C GLU A 227 -9.10 5.01 6.37
N THR A 228 -8.14 4.14 6.71
CA THR A 228 -8.13 3.44 8.00
C THR A 228 -8.01 4.43 9.18
N GLN A 229 -7.23 5.51 9.04
CA GLN A 229 -7.15 6.53 10.08
C GLN A 229 -8.44 7.35 10.17
N MET A 230 -9.06 7.71 9.04
CA MET A 230 -10.33 8.42 9.01
C MET A 230 -11.48 7.61 9.62
N GLU A 231 -11.52 6.29 9.40
CA GLU A 231 -12.52 5.41 10.01
C GLU A 231 -12.39 5.35 11.54
N LYS A 232 -11.16 5.30 12.07
CA LYS A 232 -10.91 5.37 13.52
C LYS A 232 -11.45 6.68 14.11
N LEU A 233 -11.18 7.81 13.46
CA LEU A 233 -11.71 9.12 13.83
C LEU A 233 -13.25 9.17 13.79
N LYS A 234 -13.89 8.61 12.75
CA LYS A 234 -15.36 8.52 12.66
C LYS A 234 -15.97 7.64 13.75
N LYS A 235 -15.37 6.48 14.04
CA LYS A 235 -15.81 5.58 15.13
C LYS A 235 -15.71 6.28 16.49
N PHE A 236 -14.64 7.04 16.71
CA PHE A 236 -14.48 7.85 17.91
C PHE A 236 -15.56 8.93 18.02
N GLU A 237 -15.89 9.65 16.94
CA GLU A 237 -16.99 10.62 16.95
C GLU A 237 -18.37 9.98 17.20
N GLN A 238 -18.63 8.80 16.63
CA GLN A 238 -19.85 8.04 16.92
C GLN A 238 -19.93 7.61 18.38
N MET A 239 -18.82 7.14 18.95
CA MET A 239 -18.70 6.81 20.36
C MET A 239 -19.03 8.04 21.23
N LYS A 240 -18.49 9.22 20.88
CA LYS A 240 -18.76 10.50 21.55
C LYS A 240 -20.25 10.86 21.54
N ARG A 241 -20.95 10.65 20.42
CA ARG A 241 -22.40 10.90 20.32
C ARG A 241 -23.23 9.94 21.17
N LYS A 242 -22.84 8.65 21.22
CA LYS A 242 -23.52 7.65 22.06
C LYS A 242 -23.35 7.99 23.54
N ILE A 243 -22.14 8.36 23.95
CA ILE A 243 -21.84 8.85 25.30
C ILE A 243 -22.72 10.06 25.63
N HIS A 244 -22.84 11.02 24.71
CA HIS A 244 -23.68 12.20 24.91
C HIS A 244 -25.18 11.87 25.07
N SER A 245 -25.71 10.90 24.33
CA SER A 245 -27.11 10.47 24.52
C SER A 245 -27.34 9.77 25.86
N LEU A 246 -26.34 9.03 26.35
CA LEU A 246 -26.36 8.42 27.68
C LEU A 246 -26.28 9.49 28.77
N GLU A 247 -25.55 10.59 28.56
CA GLU A 247 -25.49 11.74 29.49
C GLU A 247 -26.87 12.36 29.72
N THR A 248 -27.66 12.53 28.66
CA THR A 248 -29.03 13.07 28.76
C THR A 248 -29.95 12.12 29.51
N TRP A 249 -29.76 10.81 29.35
CA TRP A 249 -30.55 9.79 30.04
C TRP A 249 -30.24 9.73 31.54
N PHE A 250 -28.96 9.74 31.93
CA PHE A 250 -28.55 9.73 33.34
C PHE A 250 -28.97 10.99 34.11
N GLN A 251 -28.99 12.16 33.46
CA GLN A 251 -29.49 13.41 34.07
C GLN A 251 -30.99 13.37 34.38
N SER A 252 -31.76 12.51 33.70
CA SER A 252 -33.22 12.39 33.93
C SER A 252 -33.61 11.50 35.11
N GLN A 253 -32.69 10.64 35.58
CA GLN A 253 -32.91 9.75 36.73
C GLN A 253 -32.56 10.35 38.10
N ASP A 254 -31.91 11.52 38.13
CA ASP A 254 -31.32 12.13 39.34
C ASP A 254 -32.36 12.73 40.33
N SER A 255 -33.66 12.63 40.06
CA SER A 255 -34.69 13.44 40.74
C SER A 255 -35.76 12.69 41.54
N ARG A 256 -35.69 11.35 41.71
CA ARG A 256 -36.83 10.63 42.32
C ARG A 256 -36.57 9.66 43.47
N GLU A 257 -35.33 9.24 43.79
CA GLU A 257 -35.13 8.23 44.85
C GLU A 257 -33.95 8.42 45.84
N THR A 258 -33.14 9.48 45.76
CA THR A 258 -31.82 9.54 46.48
C THR A 258 -31.56 10.77 47.37
N GLU A 259 -32.56 11.57 47.73
CA GLU A 259 -32.36 12.65 48.70
C GLU A 259 -32.04 12.08 50.10
N GLY A 260 -30.76 12.16 50.50
CA GLY A 260 -30.29 11.84 51.87
C GLY A 260 -29.30 10.68 52.02
N GLU A 261 -28.93 9.97 50.94
CA GLU A 261 -27.92 8.89 51.01
C GLU A 261 -26.49 9.45 51.01
N LEU A 262 -25.63 9.05 51.96
CA LEU A 262 -24.19 9.32 51.92
C LEU A 262 -23.45 8.24 51.12
N ARG A 263 -22.45 8.64 50.33
CA ARG A 263 -21.74 7.77 49.38
C ARG A 263 -20.23 7.93 49.56
N ILE A 264 -19.57 6.87 50.02
CA ILE A 264 -18.16 6.86 50.44
C ILE A 264 -17.38 5.90 49.54
N VAL A 265 -16.21 6.32 49.05
CA VAL A 265 -15.25 5.45 48.34
C VAL A 265 -13.97 5.37 49.16
N LEU A 266 -13.51 4.15 49.46
CA LEU A 266 -12.28 3.90 50.22
C LEU A 266 -11.12 3.64 49.27
N LEU A 267 -10.02 4.37 49.42
CA LEU A 267 -8.81 4.28 48.59
C LEU A 267 -7.57 4.07 49.47
N GLY A 268 -6.50 3.52 48.88
CA GLY A 268 -5.21 3.35 49.57
C GLY A 268 -4.51 2.02 49.23
N LYS A 269 -3.28 1.85 49.72
CA LYS A 269 -2.44 0.64 49.51
C LYS A 269 -3.14 -0.68 49.92
N THR A 270 -2.70 -1.80 49.36
CA THR A 270 -3.16 -3.15 49.77
C THR A 270 -2.78 -3.45 51.23
N GLY A 271 -3.65 -4.14 51.97
CA GLY A 271 -3.37 -4.62 53.34
C GLY A 271 -3.49 -3.59 54.48
N ILE A 272 -3.85 -2.34 54.20
CA ILE A 272 -3.93 -1.27 55.23
C ILE A 272 -5.26 -1.22 55.99
N GLY A 273 -6.20 -2.12 55.69
CA GLY A 273 -7.48 -2.20 56.40
C GLY A 273 -8.65 -1.43 55.77
N LYS A 274 -8.67 -1.22 54.45
CA LYS A 274 -9.82 -0.60 53.73
C LYS A 274 -11.13 -1.36 53.97
N SER A 275 -11.14 -2.66 53.71
CA SER A 275 -12.31 -3.53 53.93
C SER A 275 -12.77 -3.53 55.39
N SER A 276 -11.84 -3.56 56.35
CA SER A 276 -12.14 -3.43 57.78
C SER A 276 -12.78 -2.08 58.11
N THR A 277 -12.25 -0.99 57.58
CA THR A 277 -12.84 0.36 57.72
C THR A 277 -14.25 0.42 57.14
N GLY A 278 -14.48 -0.20 55.98
CA GLY A 278 -15.83 -0.30 55.39
C GLY A 278 -16.82 -1.03 56.30
N ASN A 279 -16.39 -2.14 56.91
CA ASN A 279 -17.19 -2.88 57.89
C ASN A 279 -17.47 -2.05 59.15
N THR A 280 -16.47 -1.33 59.67
CA THR A 280 -16.65 -0.41 60.81
C THR A 280 -17.69 0.66 60.50
N ILE A 281 -17.61 1.31 59.32
CA ILE A 281 -18.59 2.33 58.91
C ILE A 281 -20.00 1.73 58.86
N LEU A 282 -20.16 0.59 58.16
CA LEU A 282 -21.46 -0.06 57.97
C LEU A 282 -22.00 -0.77 59.24
N GLY A 283 -21.16 -0.98 60.26
CA GLY A 283 -21.53 -1.63 61.51
C GLY A 283 -21.82 -3.12 61.38
N ARG A 284 -21.36 -3.76 60.31
CA ARG A 284 -21.50 -5.19 60.03
C ARG A 284 -20.37 -5.69 59.12
N GLU A 285 -20.18 -7.00 59.06
CA GLU A 285 -19.24 -7.63 58.12
C GLU A 285 -19.85 -7.63 56.70
N ALA A 286 -19.57 -6.58 55.94
CA ALA A 286 -20.01 -6.41 54.54
C ALA A 286 -18.94 -6.83 53.53
N PHE A 287 -17.68 -6.59 53.85
CA PHE A 287 -16.50 -6.86 53.03
C PHE A 287 -15.63 -7.91 53.70
N LYS A 288 -15.05 -8.80 52.91
CA LYS A 288 -14.14 -9.83 53.42
C LYS A 288 -12.83 -9.18 53.89
N ALA A 289 -12.57 -9.21 55.19
CA ALA A 289 -11.38 -8.61 55.80
C ALA A 289 -10.61 -9.66 56.62
N GLU A 290 -9.68 -10.37 55.98
CA GLU A 290 -8.85 -11.40 56.60
C GLU A 290 -7.36 -11.02 56.51
N THR A 291 -6.56 -11.53 57.45
CA THR A 291 -5.09 -11.40 57.36
C THR A 291 -4.58 -12.44 56.38
N SER A 292 -4.15 -12.01 55.19
CA SER A 292 -3.63 -12.87 54.12
C SER A 292 -2.34 -12.30 53.53
N HIS A 293 -1.49 -13.18 53.01
CA HIS A 293 -0.32 -12.80 52.19
C HIS A 293 -0.70 -12.41 50.76
N GLU A 294 -1.88 -12.84 50.30
CA GLU A 294 -2.43 -12.54 48.97
C GLU A 294 -3.45 -11.40 49.03
N SER A 295 -3.59 -10.68 47.92
CA SER A 295 -4.59 -9.63 47.80
C SER A 295 -6.00 -10.21 47.64
N ILE A 296 -6.86 -9.94 48.62
CA ILE A 296 -8.23 -10.46 48.66
C ILE A 296 -9.17 -9.63 47.76
N THR A 297 -9.11 -8.30 47.86
CA THR A 297 -9.99 -7.40 47.12
C THR A 297 -9.39 -7.07 45.75
N LYS A 298 -9.76 -7.85 44.72
CA LYS A 298 -9.30 -7.66 43.34
C LYS A 298 -10.23 -6.82 42.46
N VAL A 299 -11.47 -6.61 42.92
CA VAL A 299 -12.51 -5.83 42.23
C VAL A 299 -13.20 -4.88 43.22
N CYS A 300 -13.78 -3.79 42.73
CA CYS A 300 -14.56 -2.87 43.55
C CYS A 300 -15.82 -3.57 44.09
N GLN A 301 -16.08 -3.43 45.39
CA GLN A 301 -17.25 -4.00 46.07
C GLN A 301 -18.10 -2.87 46.65
N ARG A 302 -19.43 -2.97 46.52
CA ARG A 302 -20.38 -1.97 47.03
C ARG A 302 -21.31 -2.62 48.04
N ASP A 303 -21.50 -1.96 49.19
CA ASP A 303 -22.54 -2.35 50.14
C ASP A 303 -23.15 -1.13 50.86
N LYS A 304 -24.30 -1.33 51.51
CA LYS A 304 -25.12 -0.28 52.14
C LYS A 304 -25.58 -0.63 53.54
N ALA A 305 -25.73 0.38 54.40
CA ALA A 305 -26.35 0.25 55.70
C ALA A 305 -27.12 1.52 56.08
N LYS A 306 -28.09 1.39 56.99
CA LYS A 306 -28.79 2.53 57.59
C LYS A 306 -28.21 2.82 58.97
N ILE A 307 -27.50 3.92 59.12
CA ILE A 307 -26.83 4.35 60.36
C ILE A 307 -27.47 5.64 60.84
N ASN A 308 -27.92 5.71 62.10
CA ASN A 308 -28.59 6.88 62.68
C ASN A 308 -29.74 7.43 61.80
N GLY A 309 -30.49 6.54 61.13
CA GLY A 309 -31.58 6.93 60.25
C GLY A 309 -31.19 7.30 58.82
N ARG A 310 -29.88 7.44 58.52
CA ARG A 310 -29.33 7.82 57.21
C ARG A 310 -28.83 6.60 56.43
N HIS A 311 -29.09 6.56 55.13
CA HIS A 311 -28.52 5.54 54.24
C HIS A 311 -27.07 5.87 53.92
N ILE A 312 -26.18 4.89 54.06
CA ILE A 312 -24.77 5.02 53.75
C ILE A 312 -24.40 3.90 52.79
N THR A 313 -23.88 4.27 51.62
CA THR A 313 -23.20 3.37 50.68
C THR A 313 -21.70 3.52 50.87
N VAL A 314 -21.01 2.38 50.97
CA VAL A 314 -19.54 2.32 50.94
C VAL A 314 -19.09 1.48 49.75
N ILE A 315 -18.07 1.96 49.03
CA ILE A 315 -17.32 1.19 48.06
C ILE A 315 -15.93 0.88 48.63
N ASP A 316 -15.62 -0.41 48.72
CA ASP A 316 -14.27 -0.92 48.95
C ASP A 316 -13.58 -1.15 47.60
N THR A 317 -12.38 -0.62 47.42
CA THR A 317 -11.63 -0.75 46.17
C THR A 317 -10.41 -1.67 46.33
N PRO A 318 -9.87 -2.21 45.23
CA PRO A 318 -8.53 -2.79 45.22
C PRO A 318 -7.49 -1.80 45.73
N GLY A 319 -6.32 -2.31 46.14
CA GLY A 319 -5.23 -1.44 46.54
C GLY A 319 -4.63 -0.66 45.38
N LEU A 320 -4.25 0.60 45.62
CA LEU A 320 -3.60 1.45 44.62
C LEU A 320 -2.24 0.92 44.12
N PHE A 321 -1.62 0.04 44.90
CA PHE A 321 -0.28 -0.51 44.66
C PHE A 321 -0.30 -2.02 44.91
N ASP A 322 -1.19 -2.72 44.20
CA ASP A 322 -1.32 -4.16 44.32
C ASP A 322 -0.17 -4.87 43.59
N THR A 323 0.39 -5.93 44.20
CA THR A 323 1.48 -6.69 43.60
C THR A 323 1.01 -7.77 42.63
N GLU A 324 -0.27 -8.13 42.66
CA GLU A 324 -0.87 -9.16 41.79
C GLU A 324 -1.60 -8.56 40.57
N LEU A 325 -1.90 -7.26 40.59
CA LEU A 325 -2.60 -6.55 39.51
C LEU A 325 -1.71 -5.48 38.87
N SER A 326 -1.82 -5.27 37.55
CA SER A 326 -1.11 -4.16 36.90
C SER A 326 -1.76 -2.81 37.25
N ASN A 327 -0.96 -1.74 37.24
CA ASN A 327 -1.45 -0.38 37.49
C ASN A 327 -2.61 0.02 36.57
N GLU A 328 -2.59 -0.40 35.31
CA GLU A 328 -3.65 -0.14 34.34
C GLU A 328 -4.98 -0.79 34.75
N VAL A 329 -4.93 -2.04 35.25
CA VAL A 329 -6.10 -2.76 35.74
C VAL A 329 -6.65 -2.10 37.01
N ILE A 330 -5.78 -1.74 37.96
CA ILE A 330 -6.15 -1.05 39.20
C ILE A 330 -6.82 0.29 38.88
N GLN A 331 -6.20 1.12 38.05
CA GLN A 331 -6.76 2.43 37.70
C GLN A 331 -8.09 2.30 36.94
N ARG A 332 -8.23 1.30 36.05
CA ARG A 332 -9.48 1.02 35.36
C ARG A 332 -10.59 0.64 36.34
N GLU A 333 -10.29 -0.25 37.27
CA GLU A 333 -11.26 -0.72 38.27
C GLU A 333 -11.68 0.41 39.22
N ILE A 334 -10.73 1.26 39.62
CA ILE A 334 -11.01 2.43 40.46
C ILE A 334 -11.80 3.49 39.68
N ARG A 335 -11.51 3.75 38.40
CA ARG A 335 -12.36 4.63 37.56
C ARG A 335 -13.77 4.06 37.39
N ASN A 336 -13.91 2.74 37.28
CA ASN A 336 -15.21 2.08 37.19
C ASN A 336 -16.06 2.25 38.46
N CYS A 337 -15.44 2.50 39.63
CA CYS A 337 -16.17 2.64 40.88
C CYS A 337 -17.18 3.80 40.86
N ILE A 338 -16.92 4.87 40.09
CA ILE A 338 -17.82 6.02 39.94
C ILE A 338 -19.16 5.59 39.33
N HIS A 339 -19.12 4.65 38.38
CA HIS A 339 -20.32 4.09 37.75
C HIS A 339 -21.15 3.24 38.73
N MET A 340 -20.52 2.70 39.78
CA MET A 340 -21.19 1.94 40.82
C MET A 340 -21.87 2.83 41.87
N ILE A 341 -21.61 4.14 41.90
CA ILE A 341 -22.02 5.05 42.97
C ILE A 341 -22.67 6.34 42.45
N LEU A 342 -23.77 6.19 41.71
CA LEU A 342 -24.55 7.32 41.19
C LEU A 342 -25.25 8.14 42.30
N PRO A 343 -25.42 9.45 42.12
CA PRO A 343 -24.87 10.31 41.05
C PRO A 343 -23.36 10.66 41.16
N GLY A 344 -22.71 10.21 42.23
CA GLY A 344 -21.27 10.34 42.46
C GLY A 344 -20.92 10.27 43.95
N PRO A 345 -19.66 10.00 44.34
CA PRO A 345 -19.28 9.94 45.74
C PRO A 345 -19.34 11.31 46.42
N HIS A 346 -19.79 11.32 47.67
CA HIS A 346 -19.71 12.51 48.52
C HIS A 346 -18.30 12.69 49.08
N VAL A 347 -17.59 11.58 49.29
CA VAL A 347 -16.23 11.59 49.84
C VAL A 347 -15.40 10.43 49.31
N PHE A 348 -14.15 10.73 48.97
CA PHE A 348 -13.07 9.77 48.83
C PHE A 348 -12.27 9.74 50.14
N ILE A 349 -12.06 8.55 50.70
CA ILE A 349 -11.29 8.38 51.93
C ILE A 349 -9.99 7.66 51.60
N ILE A 350 -8.86 8.36 51.74
CA ILE A 350 -7.53 7.76 51.67
C ILE A 350 -7.24 7.10 53.01
N VAL A 351 -7.25 5.78 53.05
CA VAL A 351 -6.91 5.01 54.24
C VAL A 351 -5.38 4.95 54.38
N ILE A 352 -4.88 5.16 55.60
CA ILE A 352 -3.47 5.04 55.98
C ILE A 352 -3.38 4.22 57.27
N ASN A 353 -2.35 3.39 57.43
CA ASN A 353 -2.18 2.56 58.62
C ASN A 353 -1.12 3.15 59.57
N LEU A 354 -1.49 3.44 60.83
CA LEU A 354 -0.59 4.01 61.84
C LEU A 354 0.45 3.02 62.36
N GLY A 355 0.19 1.71 62.24
CA GLY A 355 1.07 0.65 62.74
C GLY A 355 2.33 0.43 61.90
N HIS A 356 2.51 1.17 60.81
CA HIS A 356 3.66 1.07 59.92
C HIS A 356 4.20 2.45 59.51
N ARG A 357 5.42 2.47 58.97
CA ARG A 357 6.06 3.71 58.50
C ARG A 357 5.40 4.18 57.21
N PHE A 358 5.11 5.48 57.14
CA PHE A 358 4.63 6.12 55.92
C PHE A 358 5.59 5.89 54.74
N THR A 359 5.02 5.44 53.63
CA THR A 359 5.74 4.98 52.44
C THR A 359 5.61 5.96 51.26
N GLN A 360 6.50 5.83 50.28
CA GLN A 360 6.44 6.63 49.06
C GLN A 360 5.16 6.35 48.25
N GLU A 361 4.70 5.10 48.25
CA GLU A 361 3.42 4.70 47.66
C GLU A 361 2.25 5.51 48.26
N GLU A 362 2.17 5.57 49.59
CA GLU A 362 1.13 6.35 50.27
C GLU A 362 1.24 7.84 49.89
N ALA A 363 2.46 8.40 49.78
CA ALA A 363 2.68 9.78 49.34
C ALA A 363 2.17 10.06 47.92
N THR A 364 2.26 9.08 47.01
CA THR A 364 1.78 9.21 45.62
C THR A 364 0.27 9.03 45.46
N SER A 365 -0.47 8.64 46.52
CA SER A 365 -1.91 8.38 46.43
C SER A 365 -2.72 9.60 45.97
N VAL A 366 -2.33 10.80 46.39
CA VAL A 366 -2.98 12.07 45.99
C VAL A 366 -2.81 12.34 44.50
N GLN A 367 -1.60 12.14 43.97
CA GLN A 367 -1.31 12.29 42.55
C GLN A 367 -2.14 11.31 41.71
N ILE A 368 -2.23 10.06 42.13
CA ILE A 368 -3.02 9.05 41.43
C ILE A 368 -4.52 9.43 41.44
N ILE A 369 -5.04 9.96 42.56
CA ILE A 369 -6.42 10.46 42.64
C ILE A 369 -6.65 11.64 41.70
N GLN A 370 -5.72 12.61 41.65
CA GLN A 370 -5.80 13.74 40.71
C GLN A 370 -5.71 13.28 39.25
N GLU A 371 -4.85 12.32 38.93
CA GLU A 371 -4.73 11.74 37.59
C GLU A 371 -5.99 10.98 37.17
N MET A 372 -6.66 10.30 38.12
CA MET A 372 -7.85 9.50 37.83
C MET A 372 -9.14 10.35 37.81
N PHE A 373 -9.27 11.31 38.72
CA PHE A 373 -10.52 12.03 39.00
C PHE A 373 -10.39 13.57 38.85
N GLY A 374 -9.24 14.06 38.39
CA GLY A 374 -8.98 15.49 38.20
C GLY A 374 -8.64 16.22 39.49
N GLU A 375 -8.07 17.42 39.35
CA GLU A 375 -7.63 18.27 40.47
C GLU A 375 -8.75 18.57 41.49
N ASN A 376 -9.98 18.77 41.00
CA ASN A 376 -11.13 19.08 41.86
C ASN A 376 -11.58 17.89 42.74
N SER A 377 -11.08 16.68 42.51
CA SER A 377 -11.39 15.51 43.35
C SER A 377 -10.89 15.70 44.79
N LEU A 378 -9.82 16.46 44.98
CA LEU A 378 -9.26 16.72 46.31
C LEU A 378 -10.20 17.53 47.19
N LEU A 379 -11.12 18.32 46.63
CA LEU A 379 -12.17 19.01 47.41
C LEU A 379 -13.08 18.03 48.14
N TYR A 380 -13.23 16.81 47.62
CA TYR A 380 -14.06 15.74 48.17
C TYR A 380 -13.23 14.63 48.83
N THR A 381 -11.96 14.87 49.16
CA THR A 381 -11.06 13.84 49.68
C THR A 381 -10.67 14.11 51.13
N MET A 382 -10.65 13.05 51.96
CA MET A 382 -10.17 13.09 53.34
C MET A 382 -9.26 11.89 53.65
N VAL A 383 -8.46 12.02 54.71
CA VAL A 383 -7.55 10.96 55.17
C VAL A 383 -8.16 10.21 56.36
N LEU A 384 -8.06 8.88 56.39
CA LEU A 384 -8.48 8.07 57.53
C LEU A 384 -7.33 7.18 58.00
N PHE A 385 -6.92 7.38 59.24
CA PHE A 385 -5.92 6.57 59.90
C PHE A 385 -6.56 5.35 60.55
N THR A 386 -6.03 4.17 60.27
CA THR A 386 -6.40 2.92 60.94
C THR A 386 -5.37 2.57 62.00
N ARG A 387 -5.75 1.65 62.90
CA ARG A 387 -4.96 1.26 64.08
C ARG A 387 -4.69 2.42 65.03
N GLY A 388 -5.74 3.20 65.34
CA GLY A 388 -5.65 4.26 66.36
C GLY A 388 -5.18 3.78 67.73
N ASP A 389 -5.34 2.48 68.04
CA ASP A 389 -4.79 1.85 69.25
C ASP A 389 -3.26 1.92 69.33
N ASP A 390 -2.56 2.03 68.19
CA ASP A 390 -1.10 2.13 68.14
C ASP A 390 -0.59 3.51 68.63
N LEU A 391 -1.45 4.53 68.72
CA LEU A 391 -1.09 5.85 69.27
C LEU A 391 -0.85 5.83 70.79
N LYS A 392 -1.39 4.84 71.51
CA LYS A 392 -1.31 4.72 72.97
C LYS A 392 -1.74 6.02 73.67
N ASN A 393 -0.80 6.74 74.29
CA ASN A 393 -1.06 7.97 75.04
C ASN A 393 -0.78 9.25 74.23
N LYS A 394 -0.41 9.12 72.95
CA LYS A 394 -0.14 10.27 72.07
C LYS A 394 -1.41 10.68 71.33
N THR A 395 -1.56 11.97 71.06
CA THR A 395 -2.62 12.41 70.16
C THR A 395 -2.22 12.19 68.70
N ILE A 396 -3.18 12.21 67.79
CA ILE A 396 -2.89 12.10 66.35
C ILE A 396 -2.06 13.30 65.88
N GLU A 397 -2.32 14.49 66.41
CA GLU A 397 -1.57 15.72 66.11
C GLU A 397 -0.10 15.59 66.49
N GLU A 398 0.21 14.94 67.63
CA GLU A 398 1.59 14.65 68.03
C GLU A 398 2.27 13.61 67.11
N PHE A 399 1.50 12.72 66.47
CA PHE A 399 2.01 11.73 65.52
C PHE A 399 2.31 12.31 64.14
N LEU A 400 1.48 13.22 63.64
CA LEU A 400 1.63 13.80 62.30
C LEU A 400 2.96 14.57 62.10
N GLY A 401 3.59 15.00 63.19
CA GLY A 401 4.93 15.54 63.21
C GLY A 401 5.02 17.01 62.75
N ASN A 402 6.22 17.43 62.32
CA ASN A 402 6.48 18.82 61.94
C ASN A 402 5.91 19.17 60.56
N PRO A 403 5.53 20.44 60.33
CA PRO A 403 5.14 20.94 59.01
C PRO A 403 6.17 20.62 57.92
N GLY A 404 5.72 20.24 56.72
CA GLY A 404 6.58 19.93 55.57
C GLY A 404 6.97 18.47 55.39
N SER A 405 6.61 17.57 56.32
CA SER A 405 6.75 16.12 56.11
C SER A 405 5.88 15.63 54.94
N ALA A 406 6.23 14.49 54.33
CA ALA A 406 5.47 13.95 53.20
C ALA A 406 4.01 13.59 53.59
N LEU A 407 3.80 13.11 54.82
CA LEU A 407 2.46 12.85 55.35
C LEU A 407 1.65 14.15 55.55
N MET A 408 2.28 15.20 56.09
CA MET A 408 1.61 16.49 56.26
C MET A 408 1.23 17.11 54.90
N LYS A 409 2.10 17.03 53.89
CA LYS A 409 1.78 17.49 52.53
C LYS A 409 0.56 16.78 51.94
N LEU A 410 0.42 15.47 52.19
CA LEU A 410 -0.75 14.70 51.76
C LEU A 410 -2.03 15.20 52.44
N ILE A 411 -1.98 15.45 53.76
CA ILE A 411 -3.12 15.94 54.54
C ILE A 411 -3.50 17.37 54.14
N GLU A 412 -2.51 18.25 53.94
CA GLU A 412 -2.69 19.61 53.45
C GLU A 412 -3.36 19.63 52.07
N SER A 413 -2.94 18.74 51.16
CA SER A 413 -3.57 18.57 49.83
C SER A 413 -5.04 18.14 49.93
N CYS A 414 -5.39 17.43 51.01
CA CYS A 414 -6.77 17.02 51.32
C CYS A 414 -7.51 18.05 52.20
N GLY A 415 -7.06 19.31 52.26
CA GLY A 415 -7.72 20.38 53.01
C GLY A 415 -7.62 20.24 54.53
N ASN A 416 -6.57 19.58 55.03
CA ASN A 416 -6.38 19.28 56.46
C ASN A 416 -7.50 18.40 57.08
N ARG A 417 -8.21 17.62 56.26
CA ARG A 417 -9.31 16.76 56.70
C ARG A 417 -8.80 15.36 56.98
N TYR A 418 -8.86 14.96 58.25
CA TYR A 418 -8.51 13.60 58.65
C TYR A 418 -9.36 13.05 59.82
N HIS A 419 -9.37 11.73 59.96
CA HIS A 419 -10.04 11.00 61.04
C HIS A 419 -9.23 9.76 61.45
N VAL A 420 -9.47 9.22 62.66
CA VAL A 420 -8.73 8.07 63.20
C VAL A 420 -9.70 7.00 63.66
N PHE A 421 -9.50 5.77 63.22
CA PHE A 421 -10.28 4.59 63.58
C PHE A 421 -9.47 3.57 64.36
N ASN A 422 -10.11 2.98 65.36
CA ASN A 422 -9.70 1.71 65.94
C ASN A 422 -10.67 0.61 65.46
N ASN A 423 -10.30 -0.06 64.37
CA ASN A 423 -11.10 -1.12 63.76
C ASN A 423 -11.24 -2.39 64.62
N LYS A 424 -10.50 -2.51 65.74
CA LYS A 424 -10.69 -3.60 66.71
C LYS A 424 -11.81 -3.28 67.72
N GLU A 425 -12.08 -2.00 67.96
CA GLU A 425 -13.11 -1.55 68.90
C GLU A 425 -14.42 -1.35 68.14
N THR A 426 -15.06 -2.45 67.75
CA THR A 426 -16.30 -2.41 66.94
C THR A 426 -17.53 -1.97 67.73
N GLY A 427 -17.45 -1.97 69.07
CA GLY A 427 -18.54 -1.55 69.96
C GLY A 427 -18.69 -0.03 70.04
N ASP A 428 -17.58 0.72 69.89
CA ASP A 428 -17.61 2.17 69.91
C ASP A 428 -18.12 2.74 68.58
N ARG A 429 -19.37 3.22 68.59
CA ARG A 429 -20.01 3.87 67.43
C ARG A 429 -19.74 5.38 67.38
N THR A 430 -19.05 5.96 68.38
CA THR A 430 -18.73 7.40 68.40
C THR A 430 -17.75 7.76 67.28
N GLN A 431 -16.70 6.95 67.05
CA GLN A 431 -15.78 7.11 65.91
C GLN A 431 -16.50 7.22 64.55
N VAL A 432 -17.51 6.38 64.31
CA VAL A 432 -18.29 6.46 63.07
C VAL A 432 -19.14 7.73 63.03
N THR A 433 -19.76 8.09 64.16
CA THR A 433 -20.59 9.30 64.25
C THR A 433 -19.77 10.57 63.99
N ASP A 434 -18.56 10.65 64.56
CA ASP A 434 -17.62 11.75 64.38
C ASP A 434 -17.07 11.82 62.96
N LEU A 435 -16.79 10.67 62.32
CA LEU A 435 -16.41 10.61 60.91
C LEU A 435 -17.52 11.20 60.03
N LEU A 436 -18.77 10.76 60.23
CA LEU A 436 -19.91 11.23 59.45
C LEU A 436 -20.13 12.74 59.61
N GLN A 437 -19.98 13.27 60.83
CA GLN A 437 -20.06 14.71 61.08
C GLN A 437 -18.96 15.48 60.33
N LYS A 438 -17.72 14.97 60.31
CA LYS A 438 -16.63 15.58 59.53
C LYS A 438 -16.91 15.57 58.03
N ILE A 439 -17.47 14.47 57.52
CA ILE A 439 -17.88 14.37 56.11
C ILE A 439 -19.00 15.38 55.80
N ASP A 440 -19.99 15.53 56.67
CA ASP A 440 -21.08 16.49 56.46
C ASP A 440 -20.59 17.94 56.44
N ASN A 441 -19.63 18.29 57.30
CA ASN A 441 -19.00 19.61 57.26
C ASN A 441 -18.27 19.84 55.92
N MET A 442 -17.50 18.85 55.46
CA MET A 442 -16.82 18.91 54.17
C MET A 442 -17.82 19.08 53.00
N VAL A 443 -18.91 18.31 52.99
CA VAL A 443 -19.93 18.40 51.93
C VAL A 443 -20.62 19.76 51.94
N LYS A 444 -20.89 20.34 53.11
CA LYS A 444 -21.43 21.70 53.25
C LYS A 444 -20.48 22.78 52.74
N GLU A 445 -19.19 22.67 53.07
CA GLU A 445 -18.15 23.57 52.53
C GLU A 445 -18.06 23.52 51.01
N ASN A 446 -18.35 22.36 50.42
CA ASN A 446 -18.43 22.15 48.97
C ASN A 446 -19.80 22.52 48.37
N GLY A 447 -20.65 23.26 49.09
CA GLY A 447 -21.95 23.74 48.59
C GLY A 447 -23.04 22.67 48.53
N GLU A 448 -23.01 21.71 49.46
CA GLU A 448 -23.93 20.55 49.51
C GLU A 448 -23.86 19.65 48.27
N SER A 449 -22.74 19.68 47.57
CA SER A 449 -22.49 18.91 46.35
C SER A 449 -21.73 17.61 46.64
N TYR A 450 -21.74 16.71 45.65
CA TYR A 450 -20.91 15.51 45.57
C TYR A 450 -19.98 15.61 44.36
N TYR A 451 -18.96 14.75 44.29
CA TYR A 451 -18.13 14.63 43.10
C TYR A 451 -18.96 13.98 41.99
N SER A 452 -19.57 14.80 41.12
CA SER A 452 -20.55 14.33 40.15
C SER A 452 -19.93 13.59 38.97
N CYS A 453 -20.69 12.66 38.38
CA CYS A 453 -20.33 12.07 37.08
C CYS A 453 -20.10 13.12 35.98
N LYS A 454 -20.73 14.30 36.10
CA LYS A 454 -20.50 15.43 35.19
C LYS A 454 -19.07 15.97 35.33
N MET A 455 -18.57 16.21 36.54
CA MET A 455 -17.19 16.65 36.78
C MET A 455 -16.16 15.62 36.31
N PHE A 456 -16.43 14.33 36.53
CA PHE A 456 -15.59 13.24 36.02
C PHE A 456 -15.52 13.23 34.49
N ARG A 457 -16.66 13.32 33.81
CA ARG A 457 -16.71 13.35 32.34
C ARG A 457 -16.17 14.64 31.73
N GLU A 458 -16.31 15.78 32.41
CA GLU A 458 -15.69 17.05 32.00
C GLU A 458 -14.16 16.94 32.02
N MET A 459 -13.59 16.36 33.08
CA MET A 459 -12.17 16.04 33.15
C MET A 459 -11.74 15.09 32.02
N GLU A 460 -12.49 14.00 31.75
CA GLU A 460 -12.18 13.11 30.62
C GLU A 460 -12.21 13.83 29.27
N ARG A 461 -13.16 14.75 29.06
CA ARG A 461 -13.24 15.56 27.83
C ARG A 461 -12.08 16.52 27.70
N GLU A 462 -11.68 17.19 28.78
CA GLU A 462 -10.54 18.12 28.77
C GLU A 462 -9.25 17.39 28.39
N ILE A 463 -9.01 16.21 28.96
CA ILE A 463 -7.87 15.36 28.60
C ILE A 463 -7.92 14.98 27.11
N GLN A 464 -9.07 14.52 26.62
CA GLN A 464 -9.23 14.14 25.21
C GLN A 464 -9.05 15.34 24.26
N GLU A 465 -9.52 16.52 24.65
CA GLU A 465 -9.44 17.73 23.82
C GLU A 465 -8.01 18.30 23.78
N GLN A 466 -7.28 18.24 24.89
CA GLN A 466 -5.84 18.53 24.93
C GLN A 466 -5.05 17.57 24.04
N GLN A 467 -5.29 16.26 24.16
CA GLN A 467 -4.64 15.25 23.30
C GLN A 467 -4.95 15.50 21.82
N LYS A 468 -6.20 15.84 21.49
CA LYS A 468 -6.61 16.18 20.13
C LYS A 468 -5.92 17.45 19.62
N LYS A 469 -5.78 18.47 20.46
CA LYS A 469 -5.11 19.73 20.07
C LYS A 469 -3.64 19.48 19.75
N ILE A 470 -2.95 18.74 20.62
CA ILE A 470 -1.56 18.30 20.40
C ILE A 470 -1.45 17.51 19.08
N LEU A 471 -2.39 16.58 18.83
CA LEU A 471 -2.42 15.80 17.60
C LEU A 471 -2.66 16.67 16.35
N MET A 472 -3.59 17.63 16.42
CA MET A 472 -3.89 18.54 15.30
C MET A 472 -2.70 19.46 14.97
N GLU A 473 -2.05 20.04 15.98
CA GLU A 473 -0.84 20.85 15.79
C GLU A 473 0.28 20.04 15.12
N LYS A 474 0.42 18.76 15.49
CA LYS A 474 1.37 17.83 14.87
C LYS A 474 1.04 17.48 13.43
N VAL A 475 -0.23 17.23 13.11
CA VAL A 475 -0.69 16.97 11.73
C VAL A 475 -0.45 18.20 10.84
N GLU A 476 -0.70 19.40 11.34
CA GLU A 476 -0.39 20.63 10.59
C GLU A 476 1.11 20.79 10.32
N GLN A 477 1.96 20.45 11.28
CA GLN A 477 3.41 20.48 11.10
C GLN A 477 3.88 19.48 10.05
N LEU A 478 3.38 18.23 10.08
CA LEU A 478 3.69 17.21 9.07
C LEU A 478 3.23 17.63 7.67
N ASN A 479 2.07 18.29 7.56
CA ASN A 479 1.59 18.80 6.27
C ASN A 479 2.51 19.90 5.71
N ARG A 480 3.02 20.81 6.57
CA ARG A 480 4.00 21.83 6.15
C ARG A 480 5.30 21.21 5.64
N GLU A 481 5.84 20.24 6.38
CA GLU A 481 7.08 19.54 5.97
C GLU A 481 6.89 18.77 4.65
N LYS A 482 5.72 18.13 4.45
CA LYS A 482 5.38 17.47 3.19
C LYS A 482 5.34 18.45 2.02
N GLU A 483 4.74 19.62 2.21
CA GLU A 483 4.63 20.64 1.17
C GLU A 483 6.02 21.18 0.76
N GLU A 484 6.91 21.41 1.73
CA GLU A 484 8.31 21.78 1.46
C GLU A 484 9.06 20.70 0.68
N MET A 485 8.87 19.42 1.02
CA MET A 485 9.50 18.31 0.32
C MET A 485 8.97 18.16 -1.12
N MET A 486 7.66 18.36 -1.35
CA MET A 486 7.10 18.36 -2.70
C MET A 486 7.64 19.51 -3.55
N ASN A 487 7.76 20.71 -2.97
CA ASN A 487 8.32 21.87 -3.67
C ASN A 487 9.78 21.64 -4.08
N LYS A 488 10.62 21.09 -3.19
CA LYS A 488 12.01 20.71 -3.51
C LYS A 488 12.08 19.69 -4.64
N HIS A 489 11.22 18.66 -4.59
CA HIS A 489 11.17 17.65 -5.63
C HIS A 489 10.76 18.23 -7.00
N GLU A 490 9.83 19.18 -7.01
CA GLU A 490 9.41 19.88 -8.22
C GLU A 490 10.52 20.78 -8.80
N GLU A 491 11.26 21.48 -7.95
CA GLU A 491 12.44 22.25 -8.36
C GLU A 491 13.54 21.35 -8.95
N GLU A 492 13.85 20.21 -8.30
CA GLU A 492 14.80 19.23 -8.82
C GLU A 492 14.37 18.63 -10.16
N LYS A 493 13.06 18.43 -10.37
CA LYS A 493 12.53 17.98 -11.65
C LYS A 493 12.74 19.02 -12.74
N LYS A 494 12.47 20.30 -12.44
CA LYS A 494 12.72 21.42 -13.37
C LYS A 494 14.20 21.56 -13.73
N ILE A 495 15.10 21.36 -12.78
CA ILE A 495 16.56 21.36 -13.01
C ILE A 495 16.94 20.22 -13.96
N ARG A 496 16.51 18.98 -13.67
CA ARG A 496 16.80 17.81 -14.52
C ARG A 496 16.25 17.95 -15.95
N GLU A 497 15.05 18.49 -16.11
CA GLU A 497 14.48 18.76 -17.44
C GLU A 497 15.28 19.82 -18.21
N LYS A 498 15.83 20.83 -17.52
CA LYS A 498 16.69 21.83 -18.14
C LYS A 498 18.02 21.23 -18.59
N GLU A 499 18.67 20.44 -17.73
CA GLU A 499 19.91 19.72 -18.07
C GLU A 499 19.72 18.76 -19.25
N PHE A 500 18.58 18.06 -19.29
CA PHE A 500 18.25 17.16 -20.40
C PHE A 500 18.11 17.94 -21.72
N ARG A 501 17.39 19.07 -21.72
CA ARG A 501 17.28 19.94 -22.90
C ARG A 501 18.63 20.48 -23.38
N GLU A 502 19.48 20.94 -22.46
CA GLU A 502 20.82 21.44 -22.80
C GLU A 502 21.69 20.34 -23.43
N ARG A 503 21.58 19.11 -22.93
CA ARG A 503 22.30 17.94 -23.45
C ARG A 503 21.79 17.50 -24.83
N GLU A 504 20.48 17.55 -25.07
CA GLU A 504 19.89 17.32 -26.41
C GLU A 504 20.35 18.36 -27.43
N GLU A 505 20.39 19.65 -27.04
CA GLU A 505 20.89 20.71 -27.91
C GLU A 505 22.38 20.52 -28.23
N GLN A 506 23.17 20.10 -27.25
CA GLN A 506 24.57 19.78 -27.47
C GLN A 506 24.74 18.63 -28.47
N TYR A 507 23.98 17.55 -28.30
CA TYR A 507 24.01 16.41 -29.21
C TYR A 507 23.63 16.80 -30.65
N LYS A 508 22.63 17.68 -30.81
CA LYS A 508 22.26 18.24 -32.12
C LYS A 508 23.36 19.10 -32.75
N ARG A 509 24.14 19.83 -31.97
CA ARG A 509 25.31 20.59 -32.46
C ARG A 509 26.41 19.65 -32.92
N ASP A 510 26.74 18.64 -32.12
CA ASP A 510 27.80 17.66 -32.42
C ASP A 510 27.49 16.86 -33.69
N ILE A 511 26.22 16.47 -33.90
CA ILE A 511 25.77 15.83 -35.15
C ILE A 511 25.99 16.76 -36.35
N LYS A 512 25.55 18.03 -36.26
CA LYS A 512 25.72 18.99 -37.36
C LYS A 512 27.18 19.25 -37.71
N ASP A 513 28.04 19.36 -36.70
CA ASP A 513 29.48 19.56 -36.91
C ASP A 513 30.12 18.32 -37.57
N THR A 514 29.68 17.12 -37.18
CA THR A 514 30.11 15.86 -37.79
C THR A 514 29.66 15.76 -39.25
N GLU A 515 28.38 16.05 -39.54
CA GLU A 515 27.83 16.06 -40.91
C GLU A 515 28.53 17.08 -41.81
N GLU A 516 28.83 18.26 -41.28
CA GLU A 516 29.57 19.32 -41.99
C GLU A 516 31.02 18.90 -42.27
N GLN A 517 31.67 18.20 -41.34
CA GLN A 517 33.01 17.66 -41.53
C GLN A 517 33.02 16.55 -42.58
N GLU A 518 32.06 15.61 -42.53
CA GLU A 518 31.90 14.57 -43.53
C GLU A 518 31.61 15.14 -44.92
N ARG A 519 30.80 16.20 -45.01
CA ARG A 519 30.53 16.92 -46.26
C ARG A 519 31.81 17.51 -46.85
N LYS A 520 32.63 18.18 -46.04
CA LYS A 520 33.93 18.73 -46.47
C LYS A 520 34.88 17.64 -46.96
N THR A 521 35.03 16.55 -46.21
CA THR A 521 35.86 15.40 -46.61
C THR A 521 35.35 14.77 -47.90
N ARG A 522 34.03 14.65 -48.08
CA ARG A 522 33.42 14.12 -49.31
C ARG A 522 33.67 15.02 -50.51
N GLU A 523 33.60 16.34 -50.34
CA GLU A 523 33.91 17.31 -51.39
C GLU A 523 35.39 17.30 -51.77
N GLU A 524 36.28 17.17 -50.80
CA GLU A 524 37.72 17.05 -51.02
C GLU A 524 38.07 15.76 -51.79
N MET A 525 37.56 14.62 -51.35
CA MET A 525 37.68 13.33 -52.05
C MET A 525 37.11 13.38 -53.48
N LYS A 526 36.06 14.18 -53.71
CA LYS A 526 35.51 14.40 -55.06
C LYS A 526 36.47 15.21 -55.94
N ARG A 527 37.07 16.28 -55.41
CA ARG A 527 38.07 17.09 -56.13
C ARG A 527 39.31 16.27 -56.48
N GLU A 528 39.83 15.50 -55.53
CA GLU A 528 40.98 14.61 -55.77
C GLU A 528 40.68 13.57 -56.86
N ARG A 529 39.46 12.99 -56.86
CA ARG A 529 39.03 12.07 -57.90
C ARG A 529 38.96 12.75 -59.27
N GLU A 530 38.38 13.94 -59.36
CA GLU A 530 38.30 14.70 -60.61
C GLU A 530 39.69 15.09 -61.14
N GLU A 531 40.62 15.46 -60.25
CA GLU A 531 42.01 15.74 -60.61
C GLU A 531 42.75 14.49 -61.09
N TRP A 532 42.58 13.36 -60.40
CA TRP A 532 43.14 12.07 -60.80
C TRP A 532 42.59 11.61 -62.16
N GLU A 533 41.29 11.79 -62.41
CA GLU A 533 40.68 11.49 -63.71
C GLU A 533 41.24 12.37 -64.83
N LYS A 534 41.42 13.68 -64.59
CA LYS A 534 42.07 14.61 -65.55
C LYS A 534 43.51 14.20 -65.84
N GLN A 535 44.31 13.85 -64.82
CA GLN A 535 45.68 13.36 -65.01
C GLN A 535 45.70 12.09 -65.86
N LYS A 536 44.83 11.13 -65.53
CA LYS A 536 44.71 9.87 -66.26
C LYS A 536 44.29 10.09 -67.72
N GLN A 537 43.43 11.07 -67.97
CA GLN A 537 42.99 11.43 -69.32
C GLN A 537 44.12 12.12 -70.12
N GLN A 538 44.91 12.99 -69.48
CA GLN A 538 46.12 13.57 -70.11
C GLN A 538 47.18 12.51 -70.40
N GLU A 539 47.39 11.53 -69.51
CA GLU A 539 48.29 10.41 -69.76
C GLU A 539 47.82 9.53 -70.92
N ARG A 540 46.51 9.24 -71.01
CA ARG A 540 45.93 8.53 -72.16
C ARG A 540 46.13 9.32 -73.45
N GLN A 541 45.84 10.62 -73.47
CA GLN A 541 46.05 11.46 -74.65
C GLN A 541 47.51 11.46 -75.11
N LYS A 542 48.49 11.61 -74.19
CA LYS A 542 49.91 11.52 -74.54
C LYS A 542 50.29 10.16 -75.12
N ARG A 543 49.74 9.07 -74.57
CA ARG A 543 49.97 7.71 -75.05
C ARG A 543 49.36 7.49 -76.43
N ASP A 544 48.14 7.98 -76.65
CA ASP A 544 47.44 7.92 -77.94
C ASP A 544 48.16 8.75 -79.01
N GLU A 545 48.65 9.95 -78.68
CA GLU A 545 49.47 10.79 -79.56
C GLU A 545 50.81 10.12 -79.89
N GLU A 546 51.47 9.50 -78.91
CA GLU A 546 52.72 8.76 -79.13
C GLU A 546 52.49 7.54 -80.04
N ASP A 547 51.42 6.78 -79.80
CA ASP A 547 51.01 5.64 -80.62
C ASP A 547 50.63 6.09 -82.04
N GLU A 548 49.91 7.20 -82.20
CA GLU A 548 49.59 7.77 -83.52
C GLU A 548 50.87 8.22 -84.25
N ARG A 549 51.83 8.79 -83.52
CA ARG A 549 53.13 9.17 -84.09
C ARG A 549 53.95 7.95 -84.49
N ARG A 550 53.88 6.85 -83.74
CA ARG A 550 54.46 5.55 -84.14
C ARG A 550 53.77 5.01 -85.38
N ARG A 551 52.44 4.98 -85.43
CA ARG A 551 51.67 4.55 -86.61
C ARG A 551 52.00 5.38 -87.85
N LYS A 552 52.13 6.70 -87.73
CA LYS A 552 52.54 7.57 -88.85
C LYS A 552 53.96 7.27 -89.34
N LYS A 553 54.90 6.96 -88.43
CA LYS A 553 56.27 6.54 -88.79
C LYS A 553 56.29 5.16 -89.45
N GLU A 554 55.54 4.20 -88.92
CA GLU A 554 55.38 2.87 -89.50
C GLU A 554 54.72 2.96 -90.87
N GLN A 555 53.69 3.78 -91.03
CA GLN A 555 53.01 4.02 -92.29
C GLN A 555 53.93 4.69 -93.32
N ALA A 556 54.71 5.71 -92.93
CA ALA A 556 55.69 6.32 -93.82
C ALA A 556 56.79 5.31 -94.25
N MET A 557 57.26 4.45 -93.34
CA MET A 557 58.16 3.34 -93.69
C MET A 557 57.51 2.34 -94.64
N TRP A 558 56.24 1.99 -94.41
CA TRP A 558 55.48 1.08 -95.27
C TRP A 558 55.22 1.69 -96.65
N ASP A 559 54.96 2.99 -96.73
CA ASP A 559 54.78 3.73 -97.98
C ASP A 559 56.09 3.82 -98.76
N GLU A 560 57.23 4.06 -98.09
CA GLU A 560 58.55 4.07 -98.72
C GLU A 560 58.96 2.66 -99.20
N TYR A 561 58.71 1.63 -98.39
CA TYR A 561 58.88 0.23 -98.77
C TYR A 561 57.97 -0.13 -99.96
N ASN A 562 56.71 0.30 -99.95
CA ASN A 562 55.77 0.12 -101.06
C ASN A 562 56.20 0.85 -102.31
N GLN A 563 56.73 2.08 -102.22
CA GLN A 563 57.27 2.78 -103.38
C GLN A 563 58.46 2.05 -103.98
N ARG A 564 59.37 1.52 -103.15
CA ARG A 564 60.49 0.68 -103.63
C ARG A 564 59.96 -0.59 -104.29
N LEU A 565 59.01 -1.27 -103.65
CA LEU A 565 58.35 -2.45 -104.20
C LEU A 565 57.60 -2.12 -105.49
N GLN A 566 57.01 -0.93 -105.62
CA GLN A 566 56.30 -0.48 -106.81
C GLN A 566 57.27 -0.16 -107.96
N GLN A 567 58.40 0.49 -107.67
CA GLN A 567 59.47 0.69 -108.66
C GLN A 567 60.07 -0.66 -109.11
N GLU A 568 60.20 -1.62 -108.20
CA GLU A 568 60.67 -2.96 -108.51
C GLU A 568 59.61 -3.76 -109.29
N LYS A 569 58.33 -3.64 -108.93
CA LYS A 569 57.19 -4.18 -109.70
C LYS A 569 57.05 -3.55 -111.07
N GLU A 570 57.35 -2.25 -111.25
CA GLU A 570 57.35 -1.59 -112.55
C GLU A 570 58.52 -2.05 -113.41
N ARG A 571 59.72 -2.21 -112.82
CA ARG A 571 60.87 -2.84 -113.50
C ARG A 571 60.56 -4.28 -113.91
N MET A 572 59.93 -5.04 -113.03
CA MET A 572 59.53 -6.42 -113.28
C MET A 572 58.34 -6.49 -114.25
N ASN A 573 57.42 -5.52 -114.23
CA ASN A 573 56.34 -5.40 -115.22
C ASN A 573 56.88 -5.06 -116.60
N MET A 574 57.93 -4.24 -116.74
CA MET A 574 58.55 -4.03 -118.05
C MET A 574 59.20 -5.32 -118.58
N MET A 575 59.89 -6.09 -117.72
CA MET A 575 60.39 -7.42 -118.08
C MET A 575 59.26 -8.42 -118.39
N MET A 576 58.19 -8.40 -117.61
CA MET A 576 57.04 -9.28 -117.76
C MET A 576 56.16 -8.89 -118.95
N GLU A 577 56.05 -7.62 -119.36
CA GLU A 577 55.27 -7.17 -120.52
C GLU A 577 55.96 -7.62 -121.84
N GLU A 578 57.30 -7.70 -121.85
CA GLU A 578 58.08 -8.39 -122.89
C GLU A 578 57.77 -9.90 -122.92
N GLU A 579 57.66 -10.56 -121.76
CA GLU A 579 57.19 -11.96 -121.68
C GLU A 579 55.68 -12.11 -121.99
N ARG A 580 54.85 -11.11 -121.71
CA ARG A 580 53.39 -11.11 -121.86
C ARG A 580 52.96 -10.98 -123.32
N GLN A 581 53.73 -10.25 -124.14
CA GLN A 581 53.59 -10.29 -125.59
C GLN A 581 53.91 -11.68 -126.18
N ASN A 582 54.69 -12.49 -125.47
CA ASN A 582 55.00 -13.87 -125.81
C ASN A 582 53.93 -14.85 -125.26
N TYR A 583 53.36 -14.57 -124.09
CA TYR A 583 52.33 -15.37 -123.42
C TYR A 583 50.90 -15.15 -123.95
N ASP A 584 50.56 -13.96 -124.47
CA ASP A 584 49.23 -13.67 -125.04
C ASP A 584 48.96 -14.41 -126.37
N LYS A 585 49.98 -15.03 -126.98
CA LYS A 585 49.82 -16.04 -128.05
C LYS A 585 49.39 -17.41 -127.51
N GLU A 586 49.78 -17.77 -126.28
CA GLU A 586 49.49 -19.04 -125.60
C GLU A 586 48.13 -19.00 -124.85
N ARG A 587 47.75 -17.83 -124.33
CA ARG A 587 46.53 -17.61 -123.53
C ARG A 587 45.22 -17.76 -124.31
N LYS A 588 45.19 -17.34 -125.58
CA LYS A 588 44.04 -17.55 -126.48
C LYS A 588 43.69 -19.04 -126.68
N ARG A 589 44.59 -19.95 -126.34
CA ARG A 589 44.40 -21.41 -126.43
C ARG A 589 43.80 -22.05 -125.17
N ARG A 590 43.82 -21.36 -124.01
CA ARG A 590 43.34 -21.88 -122.71
C ARG A 590 42.01 -21.28 -122.26
N GLU A 591 41.63 -20.12 -122.79
CA GLU A 591 40.35 -19.46 -122.49
C GLU A 591 39.12 -20.23 -123.02
N GLU A 592 39.27 -21.12 -124.02
CA GLU A 592 38.21 -22.03 -124.50
C GLU A 592 37.98 -23.24 -123.57
N GLU A 593 38.92 -23.54 -122.67
CA GLU A 593 38.88 -24.72 -121.77
C GLU A 593 38.19 -24.42 -120.42
N ASP A 594 38.31 -23.19 -119.90
CA ASP A 594 37.74 -22.77 -118.63
C ASP A 594 36.25 -22.36 -118.69
N GLU A 595 35.73 -22.06 -119.88
CA GLU A 595 34.30 -21.81 -120.09
C GLU A 595 33.44 -23.07 -119.91
N ARG A 596 34.06 -24.26 -120.04
CA ARG A 596 33.40 -25.56 -119.78
C ARG A 596 33.35 -25.93 -118.29
N ARG A 597 34.25 -25.42 -117.44
CA ARG A 597 34.27 -25.73 -115.99
C ARG A 597 33.27 -24.91 -115.16
N ARG A 598 32.96 -23.67 -115.54
CA ARG A 598 32.01 -22.79 -114.80
C ARG A 598 30.54 -23.24 -114.87
N LYS A 599 30.21 -24.20 -115.73
CA LYS A 599 28.86 -24.77 -115.85
C LYS A 599 28.55 -25.88 -114.84
N ILE A 600 29.56 -26.48 -114.21
CA ILE A 600 29.41 -27.58 -113.23
C ILE A 600 29.42 -27.07 -111.77
N GLU A 601 29.95 -25.88 -111.52
CA GLU A 601 30.11 -25.31 -110.17
C GLU A 601 28.90 -24.49 -109.66
N LYS A 602 27.88 -24.31 -110.51
CA LYS A 602 26.65 -23.56 -110.21
C LYS A 602 25.54 -24.42 -109.59
N GLU A 603 25.58 -25.75 -109.76
CA GLU A 603 24.56 -26.69 -109.25
C GLU A 603 24.88 -27.24 -107.85
N THR A 604 26.12 -27.14 -107.37
CA THR A 604 26.55 -27.56 -106.01
C THR A 604 26.33 -26.50 -104.92
N TRP A 605 26.10 -25.24 -105.29
CA TRP A 605 25.89 -24.12 -104.34
C TRP A 605 24.45 -23.99 -103.82
N ASP A 606 23.46 -24.55 -104.52
CA ASP A 606 22.04 -24.45 -104.17
C ASP A 606 21.59 -25.44 -103.07
N GLU A 607 22.35 -26.51 -102.81
CA GLU A 607 22.13 -27.41 -101.66
C GLU A 607 22.78 -26.90 -100.37
N TYR A 608 23.93 -26.22 -100.46
CA TYR A 608 24.65 -25.65 -99.30
C TYR A 608 23.87 -24.47 -98.68
N TYR A 609 23.18 -23.67 -99.50
CA TYR A 609 22.40 -22.51 -99.05
C TYR A 609 21.11 -22.88 -98.30
N LYS A 610 20.49 -24.03 -98.61
CA LYS A 610 19.27 -24.52 -97.92
C LYS A 610 19.56 -25.06 -96.51
N LYS A 611 20.73 -25.66 -96.29
CA LYS A 611 21.16 -26.19 -94.97
C LYS A 611 21.49 -25.07 -93.97
N PHE A 612 22.15 -24.01 -94.43
CA PHE A 612 22.55 -22.86 -93.61
C PHE A 612 21.34 -21.99 -93.17
N LYS A 613 20.31 -21.88 -94.01
CA LYS A 613 19.06 -21.19 -93.69
C LYS A 613 18.26 -21.91 -92.58
N HIS A 614 18.22 -23.24 -92.63
CA HIS A 614 17.46 -24.05 -91.66
C HIS A 614 18.10 -24.04 -90.26
N ASP A 615 19.44 -24.02 -90.17
CA ASP A 615 20.17 -24.00 -88.90
C ASP A 615 20.10 -22.63 -88.19
N ARG A 616 20.01 -21.53 -88.95
CA ARG A 616 19.77 -20.18 -88.42
C ARG A 616 18.37 -20.03 -87.84
N GLU A 617 17.34 -20.58 -88.49
CA GLU A 617 15.95 -20.56 -88.01
C GLU A 617 15.71 -21.49 -86.80
N ARG A 618 16.49 -22.56 -86.63
CA ARG A 618 16.44 -23.41 -85.43
C ARG A 618 16.91 -22.64 -84.18
N ARG A 619 18.06 -21.95 -84.26
CA ARG A 619 18.62 -21.18 -83.12
C ARG A 619 17.77 -19.98 -82.70
N TYR A 620 17.04 -19.36 -83.64
CA TYR A 620 16.07 -18.30 -83.29
C TYR A 620 14.86 -18.87 -82.54
N ARG A 621 14.31 -20.01 -82.98
CA ARG A 621 13.20 -20.69 -82.28
C ARG A 621 13.59 -21.19 -80.89
N GLU A 622 14.78 -21.75 -80.72
CA GLU A 622 15.28 -22.19 -79.39
C GLU A 622 15.47 -21.04 -78.41
N LYS A 623 15.84 -19.84 -78.90
CA LYS A 623 15.99 -18.63 -78.07
C LYS A 623 14.64 -18.02 -77.67
N GLU A 624 13.67 -18.05 -78.58
CA GLU A 624 12.27 -17.65 -78.34
C GLU A 624 11.58 -18.60 -77.35
N GLU A 625 11.75 -19.92 -77.50
CA GLU A 625 11.23 -20.91 -76.56
C GLU A 625 11.84 -20.78 -75.16
N LEU A 626 13.12 -20.43 -75.04
CA LEU A 626 13.75 -20.18 -73.73
C LEU A 626 13.21 -18.90 -73.06
N GLN A 627 12.94 -17.84 -73.83
CA GLN A 627 12.32 -16.62 -73.33
C GLN A 627 10.88 -16.86 -72.90
N ILE A 628 10.09 -17.59 -73.68
CA ILE A 628 8.71 -17.96 -73.33
C ILE A 628 8.71 -18.83 -72.07
N LYS A 629 9.62 -19.80 -71.92
CA LYS A 629 9.73 -20.60 -70.68
C LYS A 629 10.10 -19.77 -69.44
N HIS A 630 11.01 -18.81 -69.58
CA HIS A 630 11.37 -17.91 -68.47
C HIS A 630 10.24 -16.94 -68.09
N GLU A 631 9.46 -16.47 -69.07
CA GLU A 631 8.27 -15.63 -68.86
C GLU A 631 7.15 -16.45 -68.21
N GLU A 632 6.88 -17.67 -68.69
CA GLU A 632 5.91 -18.60 -68.11
C GLU A 632 6.26 -19.00 -66.67
N GLU A 633 7.55 -19.22 -66.35
CA GLU A 633 7.98 -19.48 -64.96
C GLU A 633 7.81 -18.24 -64.06
N ARG A 634 8.11 -17.03 -64.55
CA ARG A 634 7.86 -15.79 -63.80
C ARG A 634 6.37 -15.59 -63.53
N GLU A 635 5.52 -15.81 -64.53
CA GLU A 635 4.07 -15.69 -64.36
C GLU A 635 3.50 -16.80 -63.47
N ARG A 636 4.02 -18.04 -63.54
CA ARG A 636 3.69 -19.10 -62.57
C ARG A 636 4.07 -18.71 -61.14
N MET A 637 5.25 -18.12 -60.95
CA MET A 637 5.73 -17.69 -59.63
C MET A 637 4.91 -16.50 -59.08
N LYS A 638 4.53 -15.54 -59.92
CA LYS A 638 3.58 -14.47 -59.54
C LYS A 638 2.20 -15.03 -59.18
N LYS A 639 1.67 -15.97 -59.97
CA LYS A 639 0.35 -16.57 -59.72
C LYS A 639 0.32 -17.37 -58.42
N MET A 640 1.41 -18.08 -58.10
CA MET A 640 1.58 -18.80 -56.83
C MET A 640 1.64 -17.84 -55.63
N MET A 641 2.39 -16.72 -55.74
CA MET A 641 2.44 -15.68 -54.71
C MET A 641 1.08 -14.99 -54.51
N GLU A 642 0.33 -14.73 -55.58
CA GLU A 642 -1.02 -14.15 -55.51
C GLU A 642 -2.03 -15.15 -54.91
N GLU A 643 -1.94 -16.43 -55.24
CA GLU A 643 -2.76 -17.49 -54.64
C GLU A 643 -2.48 -17.67 -53.14
N GLU A 644 -1.20 -17.63 -52.71
CA GLU A 644 -0.85 -17.62 -51.28
C GLU A 644 -1.35 -16.36 -50.57
N ARG A 645 -1.21 -15.19 -51.19
CA ARG A 645 -1.71 -13.93 -50.64
C ARG A 645 -3.23 -13.95 -50.48
N GLN A 646 -3.96 -14.48 -51.46
CA GLN A 646 -5.41 -14.67 -51.40
C GLN A 646 -5.82 -15.72 -50.36
N LYS A 647 -5.02 -16.78 -50.15
CA LYS A 647 -5.23 -17.73 -49.05
C LYS A 647 -5.07 -17.06 -47.69
N CYS A 648 -3.99 -16.29 -47.51
CA CYS A 648 -3.70 -15.56 -46.28
C CYS A 648 -4.78 -14.51 -45.98
N ASP A 649 -5.26 -13.78 -47.00
CA ASP A 649 -6.36 -12.81 -46.83
C ASP A 649 -7.72 -13.48 -46.57
N LYS A 650 -8.02 -14.63 -47.19
CA LYS A 650 -9.25 -15.40 -46.88
C LYS A 650 -9.21 -15.95 -45.45
N GLU A 651 -8.07 -16.43 -45.00
CA GLU A 651 -7.93 -16.96 -43.65
C GLU A 651 -7.95 -15.85 -42.58
N ARG A 652 -7.37 -14.68 -42.89
CA ARG A 652 -7.50 -13.48 -42.05
C ARG A 652 -8.96 -13.03 -41.93
N LYS A 653 -9.69 -12.94 -43.05
CA LYS A 653 -11.12 -12.58 -43.04
C LYS A 653 -11.97 -13.59 -42.29
N ARG A 654 -11.73 -14.90 -42.43
CA ARG A 654 -12.42 -15.93 -41.64
C ARG A 654 -12.19 -15.75 -40.14
N ARG A 655 -10.95 -15.47 -39.72
CA ARG A 655 -10.63 -15.23 -38.29
C ARG A 655 -11.25 -13.93 -37.76
N GLU A 656 -11.29 -12.87 -38.57
CA GLU A 656 -11.97 -11.62 -38.22
C GLU A 656 -13.50 -11.78 -38.13
N GLU A 657 -14.10 -12.67 -38.92
CA GLU A 657 -15.53 -12.98 -38.91
C GLU A 657 -15.90 -13.89 -37.72
N GLU A 658 -15.09 -14.92 -37.43
CA GLU A 658 -15.22 -15.76 -36.22
C GLU A 658 -15.08 -14.96 -34.92
N PHE A 659 -14.21 -13.95 -34.91
CA PHE A 659 -14.06 -13.04 -33.77
C PHE A 659 -15.32 -12.18 -33.59
N ARG A 660 -15.88 -11.67 -34.69
CA ARG A 660 -17.10 -10.85 -34.68
C ARG A 660 -18.33 -11.64 -34.24
N GLU A 661 -18.46 -12.88 -34.70
CA GLU A 661 -19.54 -13.79 -34.27
C GLU A 661 -19.44 -14.11 -32.78
N ARG A 662 -18.22 -14.29 -32.25
CA ARG A 662 -18.00 -14.47 -30.80
C ARG A 662 -18.33 -13.21 -29.99
N GLU A 663 -17.95 -12.02 -30.45
CA GLU A 663 -18.32 -10.78 -29.77
C GLU A 663 -19.84 -10.57 -29.71
N GLU A 664 -20.56 -10.86 -30.80
CA GLU A 664 -22.03 -10.78 -30.81
C GLU A 664 -22.67 -11.86 -29.93
N GLN A 665 -22.08 -13.05 -29.85
CA GLN A 665 -22.51 -14.09 -28.89
C GLN A 665 -22.30 -13.63 -27.45
N TYR A 666 -21.14 -13.05 -27.11
CA TYR A 666 -20.87 -12.51 -25.77
C TYR A 666 -21.82 -11.38 -25.40
N LYS A 667 -22.15 -10.48 -26.34
CA LYS A 667 -23.16 -9.43 -26.10
C LYS A 667 -24.55 -10.02 -25.83
N THR A 668 -24.91 -11.09 -26.53
CA THR A 668 -26.21 -11.76 -26.34
C THR A 668 -26.27 -12.47 -24.99
N ASP A 669 -25.19 -13.12 -24.58
CA ASP A 669 -25.09 -13.84 -23.30
C ASP A 669 -25.08 -12.87 -22.11
N ILE A 670 -24.37 -11.74 -22.20
CA ILE A 670 -24.42 -10.67 -21.19
C ILE A 670 -25.84 -10.13 -21.05
N LYS A 671 -26.53 -9.87 -22.18
CA LYS A 671 -27.91 -9.38 -22.18
C LYS A 671 -28.88 -10.39 -21.57
N TYR A 672 -28.65 -11.69 -21.76
CA TYR A 672 -29.42 -12.76 -21.13
C TYR A 672 -29.18 -12.79 -19.62
N ILE A 673 -27.92 -12.68 -19.16
CA ILE A 673 -27.56 -12.66 -17.74
C ILE A 673 -28.18 -11.45 -17.03
N GLU A 674 -28.08 -10.26 -17.63
CA GLU A 674 -28.69 -9.03 -17.10
C GLU A 674 -30.22 -9.14 -16.99
N ASP A 675 -30.88 -9.78 -17.97
CA ASP A 675 -32.32 -10.03 -17.92
C ASP A 675 -32.73 -11.04 -16.84
N GLN A 676 -31.90 -12.06 -16.58
CA GLN A 676 -32.13 -13.01 -15.48
C GLN A 676 -31.90 -12.35 -14.12
N GLU A 677 -30.84 -11.55 -13.96
CA GLU A 677 -30.60 -10.80 -12.72
C GLU A 677 -31.73 -9.81 -12.41
N ARG A 678 -32.28 -9.16 -13.44
CA ARG A 678 -33.42 -8.26 -13.29
C ARG A 678 -34.67 -9.00 -12.82
N LYS A 679 -34.95 -10.18 -13.38
CA LYS A 679 -36.07 -11.04 -12.93
C LYS A 679 -35.89 -11.48 -11.47
N ILE A 680 -34.69 -11.91 -11.09
CA ILE A 680 -34.37 -12.33 -9.71
C ILE A 680 -34.51 -11.15 -8.74
N ARG A 681 -34.05 -9.95 -9.11
CA ARG A 681 -34.23 -8.74 -8.28
C ARG A 681 -35.69 -8.35 -8.12
N GLU A 682 -36.50 -8.47 -9.17
CA GLU A 682 -37.94 -8.21 -9.08
C GLU A 682 -38.66 -9.24 -8.22
N GLU A 683 -38.27 -10.52 -8.28
CA GLU A 683 -38.79 -11.58 -7.39
C GLU A 683 -38.42 -11.35 -5.92
N LEU A 684 -37.14 -11.07 -5.63
CA LEU A 684 -36.67 -10.75 -4.27
C LEU A 684 -37.32 -9.48 -3.71
N LYS A 685 -37.69 -8.53 -4.58
CA LYS A 685 -38.44 -7.34 -4.17
C LYS A 685 -39.88 -7.69 -3.81
N ARG A 686 -40.56 -8.53 -4.59
CA ARG A 686 -41.92 -9.01 -4.27
C ARG A 686 -41.95 -9.82 -2.98
N GLU A 687 -41.00 -10.73 -2.78
CA GLU A 687 -40.89 -11.51 -1.54
C GLU A 687 -40.63 -10.62 -0.32
N ARG A 688 -39.80 -9.58 -0.45
CA ARG A 688 -39.57 -8.61 0.62
C ARG A 688 -40.81 -7.80 0.95
N GLU A 689 -41.56 -7.36 -0.06
CA GLU A 689 -42.82 -6.63 0.11
C GLU A 689 -43.92 -7.51 0.73
N GLU A 690 -43.99 -8.79 0.37
CA GLU A 690 -44.88 -9.78 0.99
C GLU A 690 -44.48 -10.10 2.43
N TRP A 691 -43.19 -10.27 2.70
CA TRP A 691 -42.67 -10.48 4.05
C TRP A 691 -42.93 -9.27 4.96
N GLU A 692 -42.73 -8.05 4.45
CA GLU A 692 -43.08 -6.83 5.21
C GLU A 692 -44.57 -6.75 5.50
N LYS A 693 -45.44 -7.08 4.53
CA LYS A 693 -46.90 -7.16 4.75
C LYS A 693 -47.28 -8.23 5.78
N GLN A 694 -46.69 -9.42 5.73
CA GLN A 694 -46.91 -10.46 6.73
C GLN A 694 -46.48 -9.99 8.11
N LYS A 695 -45.30 -9.38 8.23
CA LYS A 695 -44.78 -8.86 9.50
C LYS A 695 -45.62 -7.70 10.04
N GLN A 696 -46.25 -6.92 9.16
CA GLN A 696 -47.16 -5.85 9.55
C GLN A 696 -48.52 -6.41 10.02
N GLN A 697 -49.04 -7.45 9.38
CA GLN A 697 -50.23 -8.18 9.84
C GLN A 697 -49.99 -8.93 11.15
N GLU A 698 -48.79 -9.49 11.35
CA GLU A 698 -48.40 -10.17 12.59
C GLU A 698 -48.30 -9.17 13.75
N ARG A 699 -47.70 -8.00 13.53
CA ARG A 699 -47.69 -6.90 14.52
C ARG A 699 -49.10 -6.40 14.85
N GLN A 700 -49.99 -6.30 13.86
CA GLN A 700 -51.39 -5.94 14.11
C GLN A 700 -52.12 -7.01 14.93
N ARG A 701 -51.89 -8.30 14.64
CA ARG A 701 -52.46 -9.39 15.46
C ARG A 701 -51.89 -9.41 16.87
N GLU A 702 -50.61 -9.17 17.07
CA GLU A 702 -50.00 -9.06 18.40
C GLU A 702 -50.51 -7.84 19.18
N GLU A 703 -50.81 -6.73 18.49
CA GLU A 703 -51.46 -5.56 19.12
C GLU A 703 -52.91 -5.85 19.49
N GLU A 704 -53.68 -6.49 18.61
CA GLU A 704 -55.05 -6.95 18.89
C GLU A 704 -55.08 -7.98 20.03
N GLU A 705 -54.12 -8.91 20.10
CA GLU A 705 -53.98 -9.85 21.22
C GLU A 705 -53.59 -9.14 22.52
N LYS A 706 -52.71 -8.12 22.47
CA LYS A 706 -52.37 -7.30 23.64
C LYS A 706 -53.51 -6.41 24.11
N GLU A 707 -54.36 -5.94 23.19
CA GLU A 707 -55.59 -5.23 23.55
C GLU A 707 -56.64 -6.19 24.12
N ALA A 708 -56.80 -7.39 23.55
CA ALA A 708 -57.67 -8.43 24.09
C ALA A 708 -57.23 -8.88 25.48
N CYS A 709 -55.92 -9.08 25.71
CA CYS A 709 -55.37 -9.40 27.04
C CYS A 709 -55.60 -8.25 28.05
N ARG A 710 -55.43 -6.99 27.64
CA ARG A 710 -55.75 -5.83 28.49
C ARG A 710 -57.24 -5.71 28.79
N PHE A 711 -58.10 -6.08 27.84
CA PHE A 711 -59.54 -6.11 28.04
C PHE A 711 -59.95 -7.22 29.01
N ILE A 712 -59.30 -8.40 28.94
CA ILE A 712 -59.52 -9.52 29.87
C ILE A 712 -59.01 -9.18 31.28
N GLU A 713 -57.83 -8.54 31.42
CA GLU A 713 -57.31 -8.08 32.72
C GLU A 713 -58.23 -7.03 33.38
N LEU A 714 -58.74 -6.04 32.62
CA LEU A 714 -59.73 -5.08 33.13
C LEU A 714 -61.05 -5.75 33.54
N HIS A 715 -61.44 -6.83 32.86
CA HIS A 715 -62.66 -7.59 33.19
C HIS A 715 -62.48 -8.46 34.44
N MET A 716 -61.27 -8.98 34.69
CA MET A 716 -60.98 -9.69 35.94
C MET A 716 -60.88 -8.73 37.15
N GLU A 717 -60.30 -7.53 36.99
CA GLU A 717 -60.28 -6.51 38.05
C GLU A 717 -61.69 -6.00 38.39
N THR A 718 -62.61 -5.93 37.41
CA THR A 718 -64.01 -5.56 37.68
C THR A 718 -64.82 -6.69 38.34
N LEU A 719 -64.45 -7.96 38.15
CA LEU A 719 -65.06 -9.11 38.83
C LEU A 719 -64.55 -9.27 40.28
N GLU A 720 -63.30 -8.92 40.59
CA GLU A 720 -62.80 -8.94 41.98
C GLU A 720 -63.40 -7.80 42.83
N ILE A 721 -63.76 -6.65 42.23
CA ILE A 721 -64.45 -5.55 42.94
C ILE A 721 -65.93 -5.88 43.23
N GLN A 722 -66.56 -6.77 42.47
CA GLN A 722 -67.93 -7.24 42.75
C GLN A 722 -68.01 -8.35 43.80
N HIS A 723 -66.90 -8.98 44.18
CA HIS A 723 -66.86 -10.02 45.22
C HIS A 723 -66.49 -9.48 46.63
N ALA A 724 -66.19 -8.18 46.76
CA ALA A 724 -65.83 -7.53 48.02
C ALA A 724 -66.85 -6.49 48.55
N ASN A 725 -68.06 -6.43 47.98
CA ASN A 725 -69.17 -5.61 48.46
C ASN A 725 -70.44 -6.43 48.72
#